data_AF-A0A7V9UDN8-F1
#
_entry.id   AF-A0A7V9UDN8-F1
#
_cell.length_a   1.000
_cell.length_b   1.000
_cell.length_c   1.000
_cell.angle_alpha   90.00
_cell.angle_beta   90.00
_cell.angle_gamma   90.00
#
_symmetry.space_group_name_H-M   'P 1'
#
loop_
_entity.id
_entity.type
_entity.pdbx_description
1 polymer ?
#
loop_
_entity_poly.entity_id
_entity_poly.type
_entity_poly.pdbx_seq_one_letter_code
_entity_poly.pdbx_strand_id
1 'polypeptide(L)'
;PLHSDGRRLVLLGAAAVTLAALWHWKVWDNGLRGPLVYEGDALLYQRLARTIAERGWYQFRNPTLGAPTGQLLHDYPLAGDNVHYAFMRLFAFATSNPFTITNLYFYLSFPLAYLACLYALRRLDIATAIAVPASVLYALAPYHFQRGVIHLTLSTYYAVPLGCLLLYELVKNLESDASDEQTQTSSEADGRLTTWLRSRQFWAGRWLWVPLLIGSAGAYYAFFFVFLVGAVAALSLLHRATWQDASRSLVVIALTLSILALHNAPSLLYRTENGSNQIVGKRAFGESDNAPLQPTFLFLPIPSHRVEFLADLRARAERSVSPLPGLLAPALGGTTAVGLAISLGALFTGRRRRGHQDRLRRVRRQSGVLNMLTLLLGCAGGGSLLLGLVGFVQLREYGRLVVFMTFFCLAALAASVEALVGSRLRRAVRIPQLVVGTIALTLVTLLALLDHAPALDEASRKTAQLNVREDRRMAAAIEQRLPNGAMVLEMPLLGFPEDIIAFPARAAPSLPVINGFEFYNGYELFRPTLYTSSVRWSYGAIQNRPGDLMPWFANKPMSVFLRQAVAVGYDGIYLDRRALPDEGIALLSQLKTHLGEPDIQNGLAVFYDLRSYRDRVATSTASDDLSGIKAEAQQPLHLLWGTGFDIPDGNGRFFPQLAGLSSGRWAA
;
A
#
# COMPACT_ATOMS: atom_id res chain seq x y z
N PRO A 1 15.70 -26.59 -18.45
CA PRO A 1 14.46 -27.36 -18.76
C PRO A 1 14.05 -28.24 -17.56
N LEU A 2 12.90 -27.97 -16.93
CA LEU A 2 12.36 -28.83 -15.87
C LEU A 2 11.90 -30.16 -16.48
N HIS A 3 12.27 -31.30 -15.86
CA HIS A 3 11.61 -32.59 -16.09
C HIS A 3 10.09 -32.48 -15.85
N SER A 4 9.31 -33.38 -16.44
CA SER A 4 7.83 -33.41 -16.35
C SER A 4 7.31 -33.22 -14.92
N ASP A 5 7.95 -33.89 -13.96
CA ASP A 5 7.59 -33.86 -12.54
C ASP A 5 7.83 -32.49 -11.90
N GLY A 6 8.92 -31.83 -12.29
CA GLY A 6 9.21 -30.48 -11.82
C GLY A 6 8.17 -29.47 -12.30
N ARG A 7 7.70 -29.59 -13.54
CA ARG A 7 6.64 -28.71 -14.07
C ARG A 7 5.32 -28.91 -13.34
N ARG A 8 4.95 -30.17 -13.06
CA ARG A 8 3.74 -30.50 -12.28
C ARG A 8 3.79 -29.89 -10.88
N LEU A 9 4.92 -30.00 -10.18
CA LEU A 9 5.07 -29.46 -8.84
C LEU A 9 4.93 -27.92 -8.81
N VAL A 10 5.43 -27.23 -9.85
CA VAL A 10 5.27 -25.77 -9.98
C VAL A 10 3.81 -25.37 -10.15
N LEU A 11 3.06 -26.08 -11.00
CA LEU A 11 1.63 -25.82 -11.19
C LEU A 11 0.82 -26.11 -9.91
N LEU A 12 1.17 -27.20 -9.20
CA LEU A 12 0.55 -27.53 -7.92
C LEU A 12 0.81 -26.45 -6.87
N GLY A 13 2.01 -25.87 -6.81
CA GLY A 13 2.31 -24.77 -5.90
C GLY A 13 1.51 -23.51 -6.20
N ALA A 14 1.37 -23.14 -7.48
CA ALA A 14 0.55 -22.00 -7.89
C ALA A 14 -0.94 -22.22 -7.57
N ALA A 15 -1.45 -23.44 -7.80
CA ALA A 15 -2.81 -23.81 -7.41
C ALA A 15 -2.98 -23.77 -5.89
N ALA A 16 -2.02 -24.29 -5.12
CA ALA A 16 -2.07 -24.32 -3.66
C ALA A 16 -2.17 -22.92 -3.05
N VAL A 17 -1.34 -21.96 -3.48
CA VAL A 17 -1.41 -20.57 -2.95
C VAL A 17 -2.71 -19.87 -3.33
N THR A 18 -3.21 -20.11 -4.54
CA THR A 18 -4.47 -19.52 -5.01
C THR A 18 -5.65 -20.08 -4.23
N LEU A 19 -5.73 -21.41 -4.09
CA LEU A 19 -6.78 -22.09 -3.32
C LEU A 19 -6.70 -21.71 -1.84
N ALA A 20 -5.51 -21.59 -1.26
CA ALA A 20 -5.30 -21.13 0.10
C ALA A 20 -5.84 -19.70 0.31
N ALA A 21 -5.59 -18.78 -0.62
CA ALA A 21 -6.11 -17.42 -0.56
C ALA A 21 -7.64 -17.36 -0.71
N LEU A 22 -8.20 -18.11 -1.66
CA LEU A 22 -9.66 -18.20 -1.87
C LEU A 22 -10.36 -18.83 -0.66
N TRP A 23 -9.74 -19.84 -0.04
CA TRP A 23 -10.23 -20.48 1.17
C TRP A 23 -10.16 -19.56 2.38
N HIS A 24 -9.03 -18.87 2.58
CA HIS A 24 -8.84 -17.96 3.70
C HIS A 24 -9.91 -16.88 3.70
N TRP A 25 -10.21 -16.26 2.55
CA TRP A 25 -11.21 -15.19 2.41
C TRP A 25 -12.64 -15.68 2.14
N LYS A 26 -12.86 -17.00 2.18
CA LYS A 26 -14.16 -17.66 1.94
C LYS A 26 -14.91 -17.08 0.74
N VAL A 27 -14.27 -17.13 -0.43
CA VAL A 27 -14.81 -16.53 -1.66
C VAL A 27 -16.20 -17.05 -2.03
N TRP A 28 -16.58 -18.25 -1.59
CA TRP A 28 -17.90 -18.84 -1.81
C TRP A 28 -19.03 -18.14 -1.03
N ASP A 29 -18.74 -17.42 0.06
CA ASP A 29 -19.78 -16.72 0.85
C ASP A 29 -20.29 -15.45 0.15
N ASN A 30 -19.39 -14.70 -0.50
CA ASN A 30 -19.66 -13.37 -1.08
C ASN A 30 -19.46 -13.29 -2.60
N GLY A 31 -18.92 -14.34 -3.21
CA GLY A 31 -18.41 -14.31 -4.56
C GLY A 31 -17.32 -13.26 -4.77
N LEU A 32 -17.02 -12.95 -6.03
CA LEU A 32 -16.06 -11.91 -6.42
C LEU A 32 -16.71 -10.52 -6.54
N ARG A 33 -18.03 -10.40 -6.39
CA ARG A 33 -18.78 -9.14 -6.62
C ARG A 33 -18.95 -8.28 -5.37
N GLY A 34 -18.71 -8.83 -4.19
CA GLY A 34 -18.68 -8.09 -2.93
C GLY A 34 -17.26 -7.71 -2.51
N PRO A 35 -17.06 -6.62 -1.76
CA PRO A 35 -15.74 -6.26 -1.23
C PRO A 35 -15.23 -7.30 -0.23
N LEU A 36 -13.92 -7.57 -0.26
CA LEU A 36 -13.25 -8.33 0.82
C LEU A 36 -13.06 -7.48 2.09
N VAL A 37 -12.80 -6.18 1.90
CA VAL A 37 -12.68 -5.15 2.95
C VAL A 37 -13.43 -3.91 2.47
N TYR A 38 -14.22 -3.27 3.34
CA TYR A 38 -15.12 -2.18 2.98
C TYR A 38 -15.03 -1.00 3.96
N GLU A 39 -13.80 -0.54 4.16
CA GLU A 39 -13.42 0.53 5.08
C GLU A 39 -12.03 1.08 4.70
N GLY A 40 -11.74 2.29 5.18
CA GLY A 40 -10.42 2.93 5.05
C GLY A 40 -9.88 2.97 3.63
N ASP A 41 -8.57 2.73 3.48
CA ASP A 41 -7.86 2.77 2.20
C ASP A 41 -8.40 1.78 1.15
N ALA A 42 -9.10 0.72 1.56
CA ALA A 42 -9.74 -0.19 0.61
C ALA A 42 -10.77 0.54 -0.27
N LEU A 43 -11.49 1.51 0.29
CA LEU A 43 -12.49 2.32 -0.41
C LEU A 43 -11.84 3.23 -1.47
N LEU A 44 -10.64 3.76 -1.18
CA LEU A 44 -9.85 4.50 -2.16
C LEU A 44 -9.49 3.60 -3.36
N TYR A 45 -8.96 2.39 -3.13
CA TYR A 45 -8.61 1.48 -4.23
C TYR A 45 -9.84 1.02 -5.03
N GLN A 46 -10.96 0.77 -4.37
CA GLN A 46 -12.22 0.46 -5.03
C GLN A 46 -12.72 1.63 -5.88
N ARG A 47 -12.57 2.88 -5.37
CA ARG A 47 -12.93 4.06 -6.14
C ARG A 47 -11.99 4.28 -7.31
N LEU A 48 -10.68 4.06 -7.15
CA LEU A 48 -9.70 4.12 -8.25
C LEU A 48 -10.00 3.07 -9.32
N ALA A 49 -10.30 1.83 -8.94
CA ALA A 49 -10.70 0.77 -9.87
C ALA A 49 -11.94 1.17 -10.67
N ARG A 50 -12.93 1.79 -10.01
CA ARG A 50 -14.10 2.36 -10.67
C ARG A 50 -13.74 3.48 -11.65
N THR A 51 -12.89 4.43 -11.25
CA THR A 51 -12.42 5.51 -12.14
C THR A 51 -11.71 4.94 -13.37
N ILE A 52 -10.85 3.94 -13.18
CA ILE A 52 -10.14 3.28 -14.29
C ILE A 52 -11.13 2.57 -15.24
N ALA A 53 -12.19 1.96 -14.71
CA ALA A 53 -13.22 1.33 -15.54
C ALA A 53 -14.06 2.35 -16.32
N GLU A 54 -14.40 3.49 -15.71
CA GLU A 54 -15.22 4.53 -16.32
C GLU A 54 -14.45 5.46 -17.27
N ARG A 55 -13.18 5.74 -16.98
CA ARG A 55 -12.37 6.79 -17.64
C ARG A 55 -11.13 6.25 -18.34
N GLY A 56 -10.78 4.98 -18.12
CA GLY A 56 -9.62 4.32 -18.70
C GLY A 56 -8.32 4.51 -17.92
N TRP A 57 -8.16 5.60 -17.16
CA TRP A 57 -7.00 5.81 -16.29
C TRP A 57 -7.36 6.67 -15.08
N TYR A 58 -6.62 6.52 -13.97
CA TYR A 58 -6.93 7.19 -12.71
C TYR A 58 -6.51 8.67 -12.67
N GLN A 59 -5.50 9.07 -13.44
CA GLN A 59 -5.03 10.47 -13.46
C GLN A 59 -5.89 11.38 -14.34
N PHE A 60 -6.77 10.82 -15.18
CA PHE A 60 -7.67 11.63 -15.99
C PHE A 60 -8.74 12.27 -15.13
N ARG A 61 -9.18 13.48 -15.53
CA ARG A 61 -10.20 14.24 -14.81
C ARG A 61 -11.45 13.39 -14.60
N ASN A 62 -11.87 13.26 -13.35
CA ASN A 62 -13.07 12.53 -12.99
C ASN A 62 -14.18 13.52 -12.57
N PRO A 63 -15.22 13.74 -13.41
CA PRO A 63 -16.25 14.73 -13.11
C PRO A 63 -17.27 14.28 -12.06
N THR A 64 -17.33 12.99 -11.70
CA THR A 64 -18.28 12.46 -10.72
C THR A 64 -17.81 12.60 -9.28
N LEU A 65 -16.56 13.00 -9.06
CA LEU A 65 -15.96 13.30 -7.76
C LEU A 65 -15.40 14.72 -7.75
N GLY A 66 -15.13 15.28 -6.58
CA GLY A 66 -14.56 16.63 -6.45
C GLY A 66 -15.44 17.71 -7.06
N ALA A 67 -16.78 17.55 -7.01
CA ALA A 67 -17.70 18.57 -7.48
C ALA A 67 -17.44 19.90 -6.75
N PRO A 68 -17.54 21.06 -7.44
CA PRO A 68 -18.05 21.26 -8.80
C PRO A 68 -17.00 21.09 -9.92
N THR A 69 -15.71 21.11 -9.58
CA THR A 69 -14.61 21.21 -10.57
C THR A 69 -14.14 19.85 -11.11
N GLY A 70 -14.45 18.74 -10.45
CA GLY A 70 -13.95 17.42 -10.82
C GLY A 70 -12.65 17.06 -10.10
N GLN A 71 -12.41 15.77 -9.89
CA GLN A 71 -11.19 15.27 -9.27
C GLN A 71 -10.03 15.19 -10.29
N LEU A 72 -8.86 15.65 -9.85
CA LEU A 72 -7.56 15.49 -10.51
C LEU A 72 -6.56 14.97 -9.48
N LEU A 73 -5.86 13.87 -9.76
CA LEU A 73 -5.03 13.16 -8.77
C LEU A 73 -3.52 13.42 -8.90
N HIS A 74 -3.10 14.43 -9.66
CA HIS A 74 -1.69 14.66 -9.96
C HIS A 74 -0.82 14.96 -8.73
N ASP A 75 -1.37 15.54 -7.66
CA ASP A 75 -0.62 15.81 -6.42
C ASP A 75 -0.55 14.63 -5.45
N TYR A 76 -1.42 13.63 -5.60
CA TYR A 76 -1.41 12.47 -4.72
C TYR A 76 -0.38 11.44 -5.23
N PRO A 77 0.59 10.98 -4.41
CA PRO A 77 1.76 10.24 -4.88
C PRO A 77 1.47 8.75 -5.19
N LEU A 78 0.54 8.50 -6.12
CA LEU A 78 0.17 7.17 -6.59
C LEU A 78 1.02 6.66 -7.75
N ALA A 79 1.77 7.55 -8.42
CA ALA A 79 2.45 7.25 -9.67
C ALA A 79 3.47 6.10 -9.61
N GLY A 80 4.10 5.85 -8.45
CA GLY A 80 5.03 4.73 -8.28
C GLY A 80 4.41 3.33 -8.38
N ASP A 81 3.07 3.26 -8.44
CA ASP A 81 2.30 2.01 -8.43
C ASP A 81 1.62 1.72 -9.79
N ASN A 82 2.04 2.40 -10.87
CA ASN A 82 1.37 2.38 -12.16
C ASN A 82 1.18 0.98 -12.79
N VAL A 83 2.09 0.03 -12.57
CA VAL A 83 1.88 -1.35 -13.06
C VAL A 83 0.69 -2.02 -12.37
N HIS A 84 0.45 -1.73 -11.09
CA HIS A 84 -0.72 -2.26 -10.39
C HIS A 84 -2.02 -1.74 -11.03
N TYR A 85 -2.07 -0.44 -11.35
CA TYR A 85 -3.23 0.16 -12.03
C TYR A 85 -3.39 -0.32 -13.48
N ALA A 86 -2.30 -0.68 -14.16
CA ALA A 86 -2.37 -1.32 -15.48
C ALA A 86 -3.04 -2.69 -15.40
N PHE A 87 -2.75 -3.51 -14.39
CA PHE A 87 -3.48 -4.76 -14.17
C PHE A 87 -4.96 -4.53 -13.86
N MET A 88 -5.29 -3.53 -13.02
CA MET A 88 -6.68 -3.16 -12.78
C MET A 88 -7.38 -2.74 -14.08
N ARG A 89 -6.68 -2.00 -14.96
CA ARG A 89 -7.19 -1.62 -16.28
C ARG A 89 -7.44 -2.82 -17.17
N LEU A 90 -6.60 -3.85 -17.12
CA LEU A 90 -6.82 -5.10 -17.84
C LEU A 90 -8.12 -5.78 -17.39
N PHE A 91 -8.36 -5.89 -16.08
CA PHE A 91 -9.63 -6.43 -15.57
C PHE A 91 -10.83 -5.54 -15.87
N ALA A 92 -10.64 -4.23 -15.94
CA ALA A 92 -11.67 -3.28 -16.30
C ALA A 92 -12.20 -3.44 -17.74
N PHE A 93 -11.50 -4.16 -18.62
CA PHE A 93 -12.04 -4.55 -19.93
C PHE A 93 -13.11 -5.65 -19.82
N ALA A 94 -13.08 -6.46 -18.76
CA ALA A 94 -14.00 -7.59 -18.58
C ALA A 94 -15.16 -7.27 -17.62
N THR A 95 -15.00 -6.31 -16.71
CA THR A 95 -16.02 -5.95 -15.72
C THR A 95 -15.90 -4.49 -15.30
N SER A 96 -17.03 -3.85 -15.03
CA SER A 96 -17.09 -2.50 -14.46
C SER A 96 -17.32 -2.51 -12.94
N ASN A 97 -17.44 -3.68 -12.31
CA ASN A 97 -17.63 -3.78 -10.87
C ASN A 97 -16.27 -3.55 -10.15
N PRO A 98 -16.13 -2.47 -9.34
CA PRO A 98 -14.87 -2.15 -8.69
C PRO A 98 -14.37 -3.24 -7.74
N PHE A 99 -15.28 -3.89 -7.01
CA PHE A 99 -14.93 -4.97 -6.08
C PHE A 99 -14.36 -6.17 -6.82
N THR A 100 -14.94 -6.52 -7.97
CA THR A 100 -14.40 -7.62 -8.79
C THR A 100 -13.01 -7.31 -9.32
N ILE A 101 -12.77 -6.07 -9.78
CA ILE A 101 -11.45 -5.64 -10.25
C ILE A 101 -10.42 -5.75 -9.10
N THR A 102 -10.72 -5.18 -7.93
CA THR A 102 -9.79 -5.20 -6.79
C THR A 102 -9.55 -6.61 -6.26
N ASN A 103 -10.60 -7.43 -6.17
CA ASN A 103 -10.51 -8.80 -5.67
C ASN A 103 -9.73 -9.70 -6.62
N LEU A 104 -10.00 -9.64 -7.94
CA LEU A 104 -9.24 -10.40 -8.93
C LEU A 104 -7.76 -10.04 -8.90
N TYR A 105 -7.47 -8.74 -8.77
CA TYR A 105 -6.09 -8.29 -8.66
C TYR A 105 -5.41 -8.78 -7.38
N PHE A 106 -6.10 -8.70 -6.26
CA PHE A 106 -5.62 -9.23 -4.99
C PHE A 106 -5.41 -10.76 -5.02
N TYR A 107 -6.28 -11.54 -5.64
CA TYR A 107 -6.04 -12.99 -5.75
C TYR A 107 -4.91 -13.33 -6.73
N LEU A 108 -4.70 -12.51 -7.78
CA LEU A 108 -3.59 -12.68 -8.72
C LEU A 108 -2.22 -12.40 -8.07
N SER A 109 -2.13 -11.57 -7.03
CA SER A 109 -0.86 -11.26 -6.37
C SER A 109 -0.21 -12.51 -5.74
N PHE A 110 -0.99 -13.47 -5.23
CA PHE A 110 -0.49 -14.71 -4.62
C PHE A 110 0.32 -15.59 -5.59
N PRO A 111 -0.24 -16.05 -6.73
CA PRO A 111 0.53 -16.82 -7.70
C PRO A 111 1.67 -16.00 -8.32
N LEU A 112 1.53 -14.68 -8.51
CA LEU A 112 2.64 -13.86 -8.99
C LEU A 112 3.82 -13.82 -8.00
N ALA A 113 3.55 -13.61 -6.70
CA ALA A 113 4.57 -13.64 -5.66
C ALA A 113 5.24 -15.02 -5.56
N TYR A 114 4.45 -16.09 -5.65
CA TYR A 114 4.94 -17.47 -5.69
C TYR A 114 5.88 -17.70 -6.88
N LEU A 115 5.46 -17.34 -8.11
CA LEU A 115 6.26 -17.56 -9.31
C LEU A 115 7.54 -16.73 -9.32
N ALA A 116 7.48 -15.49 -8.85
CA ALA A 116 8.65 -14.62 -8.72
C ALA A 116 9.66 -15.16 -7.71
N CYS A 117 9.19 -15.58 -6.53
CA CYS A 117 10.04 -16.19 -5.50
C CYS A 117 10.65 -17.51 -5.99
N LEU A 118 9.86 -18.35 -6.64
CA LEU A 118 10.32 -19.61 -7.21
C LEU A 118 11.39 -19.36 -8.28
N TYR A 119 11.16 -18.41 -9.17
CA TYR A 119 12.14 -18.03 -10.18
C TYR A 119 13.46 -17.60 -9.53
N ALA A 120 13.41 -16.75 -8.51
CA ALA A 120 14.58 -16.27 -7.78
C ALA A 120 15.33 -17.42 -7.07
N LEU A 121 14.63 -18.27 -6.30
CA LEU A 121 15.25 -19.41 -5.61
C LEU A 121 15.85 -20.43 -6.59
N ARG A 122 15.20 -20.67 -7.74
CA ARG A 122 15.74 -21.56 -8.78
C ARG A 122 17.00 -20.98 -9.43
N ARG A 123 17.12 -19.65 -9.52
CA ARG A 123 18.34 -18.95 -9.98
C ARG A 123 19.46 -18.95 -8.94
N LEU A 124 19.14 -19.15 -7.67
CA LEU A 124 20.11 -19.46 -6.60
C LEU A 124 20.48 -20.97 -6.55
N ASP A 125 20.10 -21.74 -7.58
CA ASP A 125 20.30 -23.18 -7.70
C ASP A 125 19.70 -24.03 -6.57
N ILE A 126 18.67 -23.54 -5.89
CA ILE A 126 17.90 -24.32 -4.93
C ILE A 126 17.03 -25.35 -5.66
N ALA A 127 17.04 -26.60 -5.22
CA ALA A 127 16.30 -27.69 -5.85
C ALA A 127 14.79 -27.42 -5.91
N THR A 128 14.12 -27.78 -7.02
CA THR A 128 12.68 -27.50 -7.23
C THR A 128 11.80 -28.03 -6.10
N ALA A 129 12.10 -29.21 -5.55
CA ALA A 129 11.35 -29.81 -4.46
C ALA A 129 11.39 -29.00 -3.14
N ILE A 130 12.39 -28.12 -2.98
CA ILE A 130 12.57 -27.26 -1.81
C ILE A 130 12.13 -25.83 -2.15
N ALA A 131 12.46 -25.35 -3.35
CA ALA A 131 12.11 -24.02 -3.82
C ALA A 131 10.58 -23.85 -3.91
N VAL A 132 9.82 -24.87 -4.33
CA VAL A 132 8.36 -24.78 -4.43
C VAL A 132 7.71 -24.54 -3.05
N PRO A 133 7.90 -25.38 -2.02
CA PRO A 133 7.35 -25.09 -0.69
C PRO A 133 7.84 -23.76 -0.08
N ALA A 134 9.11 -23.41 -0.25
CA ALA A 134 9.63 -22.12 0.22
C ALA A 134 8.95 -20.92 -0.47
N SER A 135 8.63 -21.04 -1.76
CA SER A 135 7.90 -19.99 -2.49
C SER A 135 6.44 -19.90 -2.07
N VAL A 136 5.83 -21.00 -1.62
CA VAL A 136 4.49 -20.98 -1.00
C VAL A 136 4.51 -20.22 0.32
N LEU A 137 5.51 -20.45 1.18
CA LEU A 137 5.69 -19.67 2.41
C LEU A 137 5.84 -18.18 2.13
N TYR A 138 6.56 -17.81 1.07
CA TYR A 138 6.72 -16.42 0.66
C TYR A 138 5.39 -15.81 0.20
N ALA A 139 4.65 -16.49 -0.67
CA ALA A 139 3.36 -16.01 -1.18
C ALA A 139 2.30 -15.89 -0.07
N LEU A 140 2.35 -16.77 0.94
CA LEU A 140 1.48 -16.78 2.11
C LEU A 140 2.15 -16.13 3.33
N ALA A 141 3.08 -15.17 3.14
CA ALA A 141 3.70 -14.47 4.26
C ALA A 141 2.66 -13.67 5.06
N PRO A 142 2.83 -13.48 6.39
CA PRO A 142 1.89 -12.72 7.21
C PRO A 142 1.56 -11.33 6.67
N TYR A 143 2.59 -10.68 6.10
CA TYR A 143 2.48 -9.36 5.47
C TYR A 143 1.40 -9.31 4.38
N HIS A 144 1.22 -10.38 3.59
CA HIS A 144 0.21 -10.43 2.52
C HIS A 144 -1.20 -10.32 3.09
N PHE A 145 -1.47 -11.03 4.19
CA PHE A 145 -2.78 -11.05 4.84
C PHE A 145 -3.05 -9.78 5.66
N GLN A 146 -2.05 -9.31 6.42
CA GLN A 146 -2.17 -8.12 7.26
C GLN A 146 -2.41 -6.85 6.43
N ARG A 147 -1.73 -6.73 5.28
CA ARG A 147 -1.93 -5.60 4.37
C ARG A 147 -3.15 -5.77 3.49
N GLY A 148 -3.45 -7.00 3.07
CA GLY A 148 -4.72 -7.38 2.43
C GLY A 148 -5.16 -6.44 1.29
N VAL A 149 -6.47 -6.26 1.15
CA VAL A 149 -7.07 -5.32 0.19
C VAL A 149 -7.01 -3.87 0.67
N ILE A 150 -6.91 -3.64 1.98
CA ILE A 150 -6.79 -2.29 2.55
C ILE A 150 -5.53 -1.58 2.04
N HIS A 151 -4.42 -2.30 1.86
CA HIS A 151 -3.19 -1.78 1.26
C HIS A 151 -2.83 -2.57 -0.02
N LEU A 152 -3.70 -2.53 -1.02
CA LEU A 152 -3.65 -3.42 -2.20
C LEU A 152 -2.33 -3.40 -2.99
N THR A 153 -1.73 -2.24 -3.24
CA THR A 153 -0.46 -2.16 -3.97
C THR A 153 0.71 -2.70 -3.14
N LEU A 154 0.70 -2.45 -1.82
CA LEU A 154 1.70 -2.96 -0.89
C LEU A 154 1.56 -4.47 -0.67
N SER A 155 0.36 -5.01 -0.53
CA SER A 155 0.21 -6.47 -0.42
C SER A 155 0.65 -7.21 -1.69
N THR A 156 0.80 -6.51 -2.82
CA THR A 156 1.16 -7.07 -4.13
C THR A 156 2.67 -6.97 -4.43
N TYR A 157 3.51 -7.57 -3.59
CA TYR A 157 4.97 -7.43 -3.62
C TYR A 157 5.73 -8.40 -4.55
N TYR A 158 5.12 -8.87 -5.65
CA TYR A 158 5.72 -9.88 -6.53
C TYR A 158 7.04 -9.44 -7.20
N ALA A 159 7.32 -8.14 -7.30
CA ALA A 159 8.58 -7.63 -7.84
C ALA A 159 9.76 -7.81 -6.86
N VAL A 160 9.50 -7.91 -5.56
CA VAL A 160 10.52 -7.92 -4.50
C VAL A 160 11.48 -9.11 -4.61
N PRO A 161 11.05 -10.38 -4.80
CA PRO A 161 11.96 -11.51 -4.96
C PRO A 161 12.94 -11.36 -6.12
N LEU A 162 12.51 -10.67 -7.18
CA LEU A 162 13.31 -10.45 -8.38
C LEU A 162 14.39 -9.40 -8.12
N GLY A 163 14.06 -8.35 -7.35
CA GLY A 163 15.04 -7.40 -6.80
C GLY A 163 16.02 -8.10 -5.84
N CYS A 164 15.51 -8.93 -4.93
CA CYS A 164 16.34 -9.74 -4.04
C CYS A 164 17.33 -10.61 -4.82
N LEU A 165 16.89 -11.25 -5.92
CA LEU A 165 17.79 -12.02 -6.79
C LEU A 165 18.98 -11.18 -7.26
N LEU A 166 18.75 -9.94 -7.73
CA LEU A 166 19.85 -9.05 -8.12
C LEU A 166 20.77 -8.70 -6.94
N LEU A 167 20.22 -8.51 -5.73
CA LEU A 167 21.02 -8.31 -4.52
C LEU A 167 21.95 -9.50 -4.24
N TYR A 168 21.49 -10.75 -4.39
CA TYR A 168 22.37 -11.93 -4.25
C TYR A 168 23.48 -11.95 -5.29
N GLU A 169 23.22 -11.52 -6.52
CA GLU A 169 24.25 -11.47 -7.57
C GLU A 169 25.30 -10.39 -7.31
N LEU A 170 24.87 -9.24 -6.80
CA LEU A 170 25.76 -8.15 -6.43
C LEU A 170 26.60 -8.50 -5.20
N VAL A 171 25.98 -9.09 -4.16
CA VAL A 171 26.69 -9.54 -2.95
C VAL A 171 27.67 -10.66 -3.26
N LYS A 172 27.40 -11.53 -4.24
CA LYS A 172 28.33 -12.60 -4.64
C LYS A 172 29.69 -12.05 -5.08
N ASN A 173 29.75 -10.86 -5.67
CA ASN A 173 30.99 -10.23 -6.09
C ASN A 173 31.85 -9.77 -4.88
N LEU A 174 31.27 -9.67 -3.67
CA LEU A 174 32.01 -9.43 -2.43
C LEU A 174 32.83 -10.64 -1.95
N GLU A 175 32.43 -11.84 -2.33
CA GLU A 175 32.97 -13.09 -1.79
C GLU A 175 33.99 -13.77 -2.71
N SER A 176 34.23 -13.27 -3.93
CA SER A 176 35.34 -13.76 -4.76
C SER A 176 36.65 -13.25 -4.18
N ASP A 177 37.38 -14.10 -3.46
CA ASP A 177 38.73 -13.81 -2.99
C ASP A 177 39.67 -13.58 -4.21
N ALA A 178 40.63 -12.67 -4.07
CA ALA A 178 41.73 -12.40 -5.01
C ALA A 178 42.63 -13.64 -5.33
N SER A 179 42.37 -14.79 -4.71
CA SER A 179 43.10 -16.04 -4.96
C SER A 179 42.54 -16.88 -6.12
N ASP A 180 41.30 -16.63 -6.57
CA ASP A 180 40.76 -17.22 -7.82
C ASP A 180 41.19 -16.41 -9.07
N GLU A 181 41.77 -15.23 -8.89
CA GLU A 181 42.24 -14.32 -9.95
C GLU A 181 43.44 -14.89 -10.73
N GLN A 182 44.21 -15.80 -10.13
CA GLN A 182 45.41 -16.37 -10.75
C GLN A 182 45.13 -17.53 -11.74
N THR A 183 43.86 -17.92 -11.92
CA THR A 183 43.47 -19.00 -12.87
C THR A 183 42.57 -18.51 -14.01
N GLN A 184 42.26 -17.21 -14.08
CA GLN A 184 41.47 -16.60 -15.17
C GLN A 184 42.31 -15.66 -16.02
N THR A 185 43.45 -16.13 -16.53
CA THR A 185 44.28 -15.40 -17.52
C THR A 185 43.72 -15.50 -18.95
N SER A 186 42.40 -15.64 -19.15
CA SER A 186 41.80 -15.72 -20.49
C SER A 186 40.31 -15.34 -20.54
N SER A 187 39.98 -14.09 -20.21
CA SER A 187 38.87 -13.34 -20.84
C SER A 187 38.91 -11.86 -20.42
N GLU A 188 39.93 -11.13 -20.86
CA GLU A 188 40.04 -9.67 -20.64
C GLU A 188 39.03 -8.84 -21.47
N ALA A 189 38.01 -9.48 -22.08
CA ALA A 189 36.99 -8.81 -22.90
C ALA A 189 35.65 -8.55 -22.16
N ASP A 190 35.36 -9.23 -21.05
CA ASP A 190 34.02 -9.21 -20.41
C ASP A 190 33.86 -8.24 -19.20
N GLY A 191 34.94 -7.55 -18.79
CA GLY A 191 34.97 -6.76 -17.54
C GLY A 191 34.51 -5.30 -17.64
N ARG A 192 34.55 -4.66 -18.82
CA ARG A 192 34.18 -3.25 -18.94
C ARG A 192 32.67 -3.06 -18.90
N LEU A 193 32.18 -2.11 -18.09
CA LEU A 193 30.78 -1.72 -18.01
C LEU A 193 30.16 -1.50 -19.40
N THR A 194 30.91 -0.89 -20.31
CA THR A 194 30.49 -0.63 -21.69
C THR A 194 30.25 -1.90 -22.49
N THR A 195 31.08 -2.94 -22.35
CA THR A 195 30.86 -4.24 -23.00
C THR A 195 29.64 -4.94 -22.42
N TRP A 196 29.48 -4.91 -21.10
CA TRP A 196 28.31 -5.49 -20.43
C TRP A 196 27.00 -4.81 -20.84
N LEU A 197 26.96 -3.48 -20.93
CA LEU A 197 25.80 -2.72 -21.39
C LEU A 197 25.46 -2.99 -22.86
N ARG A 198 26.43 -3.39 -23.68
CA ARG A 198 26.21 -3.82 -25.08
C ARG A 198 25.84 -5.29 -25.21
N SER A 199 25.96 -6.06 -24.13
CA SER A 199 25.74 -7.50 -24.16
C SER A 199 24.25 -7.85 -24.28
N ARG A 200 23.97 -8.98 -24.93
CA ARG A 200 22.64 -9.59 -24.92
C ARG A 200 22.19 -9.94 -23.49
N GLN A 201 23.13 -10.20 -22.58
CA GLN A 201 22.83 -10.53 -21.18
C GLN A 201 22.22 -9.35 -20.41
N PHE A 202 22.51 -8.11 -20.80
CA PHE A 202 21.89 -6.92 -20.25
C PHE A 202 20.50 -6.70 -20.86
N TRP A 203 20.44 -6.49 -22.18
CA TRP A 203 19.21 -6.11 -22.89
C TRP A 203 18.11 -7.17 -22.89
N ALA A 204 18.48 -8.46 -22.97
CA ALA A 204 17.52 -9.56 -22.89
C ALA A 204 17.44 -10.16 -21.48
N GLY A 205 18.15 -9.59 -20.51
CA GLY A 205 18.29 -10.15 -19.17
C GLY A 205 17.64 -9.34 -18.07
N ARG A 206 17.65 -9.93 -16.88
CA ARG A 206 17.08 -9.38 -15.63
C ARG A 206 17.70 -8.09 -15.16
N TRP A 207 18.92 -7.79 -15.61
CA TRP A 207 19.59 -6.53 -15.28
C TRP A 207 18.89 -5.30 -15.83
N LEU A 208 18.08 -5.46 -16.89
CA LEU A 208 17.21 -4.41 -17.41
C LEU A 208 15.79 -4.53 -16.86
N TRP A 209 15.12 -5.68 -17.05
CA TRP A 209 13.69 -5.76 -16.77
C TRP A 209 13.32 -5.75 -15.27
N VAL A 210 14.22 -6.17 -14.35
CA VAL A 210 13.94 -6.12 -12.91
C VAL A 210 13.91 -4.68 -12.37
N PRO A 211 14.91 -3.82 -12.64
CA PRO A 211 14.85 -2.39 -12.29
C PRO A 211 13.60 -1.69 -12.84
N LEU A 212 13.23 -2.00 -14.09
CA LEU A 212 12.01 -1.48 -14.71
C LEU A 212 10.77 -1.91 -13.95
N LEU A 213 10.65 -3.21 -13.63
CA LEU A 213 9.49 -3.73 -12.93
C LEU A 213 9.38 -3.16 -11.51
N ILE A 214 10.47 -3.18 -10.73
CA ILE A 214 10.44 -2.73 -9.33
C ILE A 214 10.23 -1.22 -9.22
N GLY A 215 10.77 -0.43 -10.17
CA GLY A 215 10.52 1.02 -10.28
C GLY A 215 9.08 1.38 -10.63
N SER A 216 8.28 0.40 -11.09
CA SER A 216 6.90 0.60 -11.54
C SER A 216 5.83 -0.07 -10.65
N ALA A 217 6.27 -0.88 -9.67
CA ALA A 217 5.43 -1.79 -8.88
C ALA A 217 5.60 -1.55 -7.37
N GLY A 218 5.70 -0.29 -6.95
CA GLY A 218 5.86 0.08 -5.54
C GLY A 218 6.95 1.11 -5.30
N ALA A 219 6.59 2.37 -5.03
CA ALA A 219 7.58 3.41 -4.67
C ALA A 219 8.42 3.01 -3.44
N TYR A 220 7.79 2.40 -2.43
CA TYR A 220 8.48 1.89 -1.24
C TYR A 220 9.47 0.78 -1.59
N TYR A 221 9.07 -0.19 -2.43
CA TYR A 221 9.93 -1.32 -2.79
C TYR A 221 11.09 -0.90 -3.69
N ALA A 222 10.85 0.03 -4.63
CA ALA A 222 11.90 0.64 -5.43
C ALA A 222 12.95 1.34 -4.54
N PHE A 223 12.49 2.14 -3.56
CA PHE A 223 13.39 2.83 -2.64
C PHE A 223 14.23 1.86 -1.80
N PHE A 224 13.59 0.89 -1.14
CA PHE A 224 14.30 -0.08 -0.31
C PHE A 224 15.30 -0.89 -1.14
N PHE A 225 14.92 -1.27 -2.36
CA PHE A 225 15.82 -1.94 -3.28
C PHE A 225 17.03 -1.07 -3.64
N VAL A 226 16.82 0.19 -4.03
CA VAL A 226 17.90 1.14 -4.35
C VAL A 226 18.84 1.32 -3.16
N PHE A 227 18.30 1.46 -1.94
CA PHE A 227 19.13 1.60 -0.75
C PHE A 227 19.95 0.33 -0.48
N LEU A 228 19.34 -0.85 -0.55
CA LEU A 228 20.05 -2.11 -0.36
C LEU A 228 21.13 -2.33 -1.43
N VAL A 229 20.86 -1.99 -2.69
CA VAL A 229 21.85 -2.04 -3.78
C VAL A 229 23.00 -1.05 -3.50
N GLY A 230 22.69 0.16 -3.02
CA GLY A 230 23.69 1.15 -2.63
C GLY A 230 24.56 0.67 -1.46
N ALA A 231 23.96 0.07 -0.44
CA ALA A 231 24.69 -0.51 0.70
C ALA A 231 25.61 -1.66 0.26
N VAL A 232 25.15 -2.54 -0.64
CA VAL A 232 25.98 -3.60 -1.23
C VAL A 232 27.14 -3.01 -2.05
N ALA A 233 26.89 -1.94 -2.81
CA ALA A 233 27.93 -1.24 -3.57
C ALA A 233 28.99 -0.61 -2.64
N ALA A 234 28.56 0.04 -1.55
CA ALA A 234 29.45 0.62 -0.55
C ALA A 234 30.30 -0.46 0.14
N LEU A 235 29.70 -1.59 0.53
CA LEU A 235 30.43 -2.73 1.07
C LEU A 235 31.45 -3.28 0.05
N SER A 236 31.14 -3.27 -1.24
CA SER A 236 32.05 -3.71 -2.31
C SER A 236 33.29 -2.84 -2.39
N LEU A 237 33.09 -1.51 -2.40
CA LEU A 237 34.19 -0.56 -2.43
C LEU A 237 35.09 -0.65 -1.19
N LEU A 238 34.50 -0.91 -0.01
CA LEU A 238 35.25 -1.08 1.25
C LEU A 238 36.08 -2.37 1.28
N HIS A 239 35.68 -3.42 0.56
CA HIS A 239 36.37 -4.71 0.53
C HIS A 239 37.45 -4.82 -0.56
N ARG A 240 37.92 -3.69 -1.11
CA ARG A 240 38.89 -3.60 -2.22
C ARG A 240 38.39 -4.17 -3.55
N ALA A 241 37.07 -4.22 -3.78
CA ALA A 241 36.55 -4.56 -5.10
C ALA A 241 36.87 -3.47 -6.13
N THR A 242 36.88 -3.84 -7.41
CA THR A 242 37.13 -2.88 -8.48
C THR A 242 35.93 -1.94 -8.67
N TRP A 243 36.15 -0.74 -9.21
CA TRP A 243 35.05 0.17 -9.59
C TRP A 243 34.03 -0.50 -10.53
N GLN A 244 34.46 -1.52 -11.27
CA GLN A 244 33.59 -2.29 -12.16
C GLN A 244 32.47 -3.00 -11.39
N ASP A 245 32.76 -3.53 -10.21
CA ASP A 245 31.78 -4.23 -9.36
C ASP A 245 30.71 -3.27 -8.82
N ALA A 246 31.12 -2.07 -8.40
CA ALA A 246 30.20 -1.02 -7.96
C ALA A 246 29.40 -0.39 -9.12
N SER A 247 29.97 -0.34 -10.33
CA SER A 247 29.33 0.30 -11.49
C SER A 247 28.04 -0.39 -11.93
N ARG A 248 27.92 -1.72 -11.77
CA ARG A 248 26.68 -2.46 -12.05
C ARG A 248 25.56 -2.05 -11.10
N SER A 249 25.88 -1.86 -9.81
CA SER A 249 24.95 -1.36 -8.81
C SER A 249 24.47 0.05 -9.17
N LEU A 250 25.37 0.93 -9.63
CA LEU A 250 25.00 2.28 -10.07
C LEU A 250 24.04 2.26 -11.26
N VAL A 251 24.25 1.37 -12.24
CA VAL A 251 23.30 1.22 -13.36
C VAL A 251 21.93 0.75 -12.87
N VAL A 252 21.87 -0.25 -11.99
CA VAL A 252 20.61 -0.75 -11.41
C VAL A 252 19.86 0.36 -10.65
N ILE A 253 20.58 1.15 -9.86
CA ILE A 253 20.02 2.31 -9.15
C ILE A 253 19.50 3.34 -10.15
N ALA A 254 20.32 3.73 -11.12
CA ALA A 254 19.96 4.74 -12.11
C ALA A 254 18.73 4.33 -12.92
N LEU A 255 18.64 3.07 -13.36
CA LEU A 255 17.47 2.56 -14.08
C LEU A 255 16.21 2.60 -13.22
N THR A 256 16.30 2.14 -11.97
CA THR A 256 15.15 2.12 -11.05
C THR A 256 14.63 3.53 -10.78
N LEU A 257 15.53 4.47 -10.47
CA LEU A 257 15.18 5.87 -10.22
C LEU A 257 14.66 6.59 -11.47
N SER A 258 15.22 6.28 -12.65
CA SER A 258 14.75 6.85 -13.92
C SER A 258 13.31 6.44 -14.24
N ILE A 259 12.96 5.18 -13.96
CA ILE A 259 11.59 4.68 -14.15
C ILE A 259 10.63 5.30 -13.14
N LEU A 260 11.05 5.45 -11.89
CA LEU A 260 10.25 6.14 -10.88
C LEU A 260 10.00 7.61 -11.26
N ALA A 261 11.03 8.31 -11.75
CA ALA A 261 10.91 9.66 -12.27
C ALA A 261 9.97 9.73 -13.48
N LEU A 262 10.09 8.79 -14.44
CA LEU A 262 9.22 8.70 -15.61
C LEU A 262 7.75 8.54 -15.21
N HIS A 263 7.46 7.66 -14.24
CA HIS A 263 6.10 7.49 -13.76
C HIS A 263 5.54 8.73 -13.06
N ASN A 264 6.39 9.48 -12.35
CA ASN A 264 6.01 10.73 -11.70
C ASN A 264 6.01 11.95 -12.64
N ALA A 265 6.44 11.81 -13.91
CA ALA A 265 6.55 12.93 -14.84
C ALA A 265 5.24 13.74 -15.00
N PRO A 266 4.04 13.14 -15.14
CA PRO A 266 2.80 13.91 -15.22
C PRO A 266 2.53 14.75 -13.95
N SER A 267 2.81 14.19 -12.77
CA SER A 267 2.69 14.90 -11.49
C SER A 267 3.71 16.03 -11.36
N LEU A 268 4.93 15.84 -11.85
CA LEU A 268 5.98 16.87 -11.84
C LEU A 268 5.61 18.03 -12.78
N LEU A 269 5.14 17.73 -13.99
CA LEU A 269 4.66 18.73 -14.95
C LEU A 269 3.47 19.52 -14.40
N TYR A 270 2.50 18.82 -13.80
CA TYR A 270 1.35 19.48 -13.17
C TYR A 270 1.78 20.46 -12.07
N ARG A 271 2.79 20.11 -11.27
CA ARG A 271 3.35 21.01 -10.24
C ARG A 271 4.11 22.21 -10.82
N THR A 272 4.75 22.07 -11.98
CA THR A 272 5.40 23.22 -12.63
C THR A 272 4.39 24.25 -13.14
N GLU A 273 3.21 23.79 -13.58
CA GLU A 273 2.14 24.66 -14.07
C GLU A 273 1.29 25.25 -12.93
N ASN A 274 1.00 24.45 -11.89
CA ASN A 274 0.04 24.80 -10.83
C ASN A 274 0.71 25.13 -9.49
N GLY A 275 2.04 25.12 -9.41
CA GLY A 275 2.78 25.20 -8.14
C GLY A 275 2.73 23.92 -7.31
N SER A 276 3.61 23.83 -6.31
CA SER A 276 3.68 22.67 -5.41
C SER A 276 2.56 22.69 -4.38
N ASN A 277 1.94 21.53 -4.14
CA ASN A 277 0.97 21.38 -3.06
C ASN A 277 1.70 21.27 -1.71
N GLN A 278 1.35 22.14 -0.77
CA GLN A 278 1.99 22.25 0.55
C GLN A 278 1.26 21.48 1.66
N ILE A 279 0.23 20.70 1.35
CA ILE A 279 -0.53 19.94 2.36
C ILE A 279 -0.45 18.45 2.03
N VAL A 280 -0.73 18.09 0.78
CA VAL A 280 -0.83 16.69 0.36
C VAL A 280 0.52 15.98 0.39
N GLY A 281 0.56 14.81 1.03
CA GLY A 281 1.73 13.96 1.08
C GLY A 281 2.89 14.54 1.90
N LYS A 282 2.65 15.55 2.75
CA LYS A 282 3.63 15.97 3.75
C LYS A 282 3.76 14.91 4.84
N ARG A 283 5.00 14.71 5.29
CA ARG A 283 5.38 13.73 6.31
C ARG A 283 6.36 14.40 7.25
N ALA A 284 6.18 14.20 8.55
CA ALA A 284 7.07 14.69 9.58
C ALA A 284 8.29 13.76 9.73
N PHE A 285 9.41 14.34 10.15
CA PHE A 285 10.69 13.65 10.31
C PHE A 285 10.60 12.39 11.20
N GLY A 286 9.87 12.47 12.32
CA GLY A 286 9.75 11.36 13.26
C GLY A 286 8.83 10.21 12.81
N GLU A 287 8.09 10.37 11.71
CA GLU A 287 7.13 9.34 11.32
C GLU A 287 7.80 8.03 10.90
N SER A 288 9.08 8.03 10.50
CA SER A 288 9.85 6.81 10.18
C SER A 288 9.93 5.84 11.36
N ASP A 289 9.89 6.37 12.58
CA ASP A 289 10.04 5.62 13.83
C ASP A 289 8.69 5.27 14.47
N ASN A 290 7.57 5.70 13.87
CA ASN A 290 6.24 5.23 14.24
C ASN A 290 6.00 3.79 13.77
N ALA A 291 6.60 3.40 12.63
CA ALA A 291 6.45 2.06 12.06
C ALA A 291 7.79 1.43 11.60
N PRO A 292 8.76 1.25 12.53
CA PRO A 292 10.04 0.64 12.21
C PRO A 292 9.94 -0.90 12.18
N LEU A 293 11.02 -1.54 11.72
CA LEU A 293 11.27 -2.95 12.06
C LEU A 293 11.63 -3.04 13.54
N GLN A 294 10.90 -3.85 14.29
CA GLN A 294 11.22 -4.13 15.69
C GLN A 294 11.76 -5.55 15.80
N PRO A 295 13.07 -5.75 16.05
CA PRO A 295 13.71 -7.06 16.02
C PRO A 295 12.98 -8.12 16.84
N THR A 296 12.53 -7.78 18.04
CA THR A 296 11.76 -8.69 18.91
C THR A 296 10.44 -9.12 18.27
N PHE A 297 9.70 -8.19 17.67
CA PHE A 297 8.40 -8.46 17.06
C PHE A 297 8.50 -9.31 15.78
N LEU A 298 9.66 -9.35 15.12
CA LEU A 298 9.91 -10.24 13.99
C LEU A 298 9.84 -11.72 14.37
N PHE A 299 10.18 -12.06 15.62
CA PHE A 299 10.15 -13.43 16.16
C PHE A 299 8.83 -13.77 16.88
N LEU A 300 8.00 -12.77 17.19
CA LEU A 300 6.72 -13.00 17.85
C LEU A 300 5.67 -13.57 16.88
N PRO A 301 4.63 -14.24 17.40
CA PRO A 301 3.49 -14.65 16.59
C PRO A 301 2.84 -13.46 15.88
N ILE A 302 2.13 -13.75 14.79
CA ILE A 302 1.34 -12.76 14.08
C ILE A 302 0.20 -12.23 14.98
N PRO A 303 -0.23 -10.97 14.80
CA PRO A 303 -1.50 -10.48 15.35
C PRO A 303 -2.67 -11.38 14.92
N SER A 304 -3.61 -11.61 15.84
CA SER A 304 -4.80 -12.44 15.62
C SER A 304 -4.46 -13.86 15.11
N HIS A 305 -3.42 -14.48 15.70
CA HIS A 305 -3.02 -15.85 15.39
C HIS A 305 -4.18 -16.85 15.63
N ARG A 306 -4.29 -17.90 14.81
CA ARG A 306 -5.39 -18.90 14.89
C ARG A 306 -5.38 -19.76 16.16
N VAL A 307 -4.24 -19.81 16.83
CA VAL A 307 -4.05 -20.46 18.13
C VAL A 307 -4.09 -19.38 19.21
N GLU A 308 -5.10 -19.44 20.08
CA GLU A 308 -5.43 -18.41 21.08
C GLU A 308 -4.24 -18.05 21.97
N PHE A 309 -3.51 -19.03 22.49
CA PHE A 309 -2.30 -18.80 23.30
C PHE A 309 -1.25 -17.91 22.59
N LEU A 310 -1.04 -18.12 21.29
CA LEU A 310 -0.08 -17.34 20.51
C LEU A 310 -0.59 -15.93 20.20
N ALA A 311 -1.91 -15.78 19.99
CA ALA A 311 -2.55 -14.48 19.84
C ALA A 311 -2.45 -13.66 21.14
N ASP A 312 -2.69 -14.31 22.29
CA ASP A 312 -2.55 -13.70 23.61
C ASP A 312 -1.13 -13.27 23.92
N LEU A 313 -0.14 -14.09 23.58
CA LEU A 313 1.28 -13.74 23.73
C LEU A 313 1.62 -12.47 22.95
N ARG A 314 1.15 -12.38 21.70
CA ARG A 314 1.31 -11.20 20.85
C ARG A 314 0.60 -9.97 21.45
N ALA A 315 -0.65 -10.11 21.87
CA ALA A 315 -1.42 -9.02 22.46
C ALA A 315 -0.83 -8.50 23.78
N ARG A 316 -0.24 -9.39 24.60
CA ARG A 316 0.50 -8.98 25.81
C ARG A 316 1.71 -8.13 25.46
N ALA A 317 2.52 -8.54 24.49
CA ALA A 317 3.70 -7.78 24.07
C ALA A 317 3.34 -6.38 23.53
N GLU A 318 2.28 -6.29 22.71
CA GLU A 318 1.79 -5.00 22.18
C GLU A 318 1.33 -4.06 23.28
N ARG A 319 0.56 -4.55 24.27
CA ARG A 319 0.07 -3.75 25.40
C ARG A 319 1.18 -3.28 26.35
N SER A 320 2.25 -4.08 26.50
CA SER A 320 3.29 -3.81 27.50
C SER A 320 4.44 -2.94 27.00
N VAL A 321 4.72 -2.93 25.69
CA VAL A 321 5.97 -2.37 25.15
C VAL A 321 5.75 -1.34 24.05
N SER A 322 4.61 -1.36 23.34
CA SER A 322 4.42 -0.43 22.23
C SER A 322 4.02 0.97 22.75
N PRO A 323 4.83 2.02 22.50
CA PRO A 323 4.44 3.40 22.82
C PRO A 323 3.25 3.88 21.97
N LEU A 324 2.96 3.18 20.86
CA LEU A 324 1.80 3.39 20.00
C LEU A 324 1.06 2.05 19.83
N PRO A 325 0.14 1.69 20.74
CA PRO A 325 -0.70 0.51 20.54
C PRO A 325 -1.54 0.70 19.26
N GLY A 326 -1.59 -0.31 18.39
CA GLY A 326 -2.36 -0.29 17.13
C GLY A 326 -1.55 -0.14 15.83
N LEU A 327 -0.29 0.29 15.89
CA LEU A 327 0.63 0.17 14.75
C LEU A 327 1.14 -1.28 14.71
N LEU A 328 0.60 -2.08 13.78
CA LEU A 328 0.92 -3.49 13.63
C LEU A 328 2.41 -3.68 13.28
N ALA A 329 3.25 -3.85 14.31
CA ALA A 329 4.66 -4.18 14.12
C ALA A 329 4.76 -5.50 13.34
N PRO A 330 5.51 -5.53 12.22
CA PRO A 330 5.50 -6.69 11.34
C PRO A 330 6.09 -7.92 12.03
N ALA A 331 5.49 -9.08 11.77
CA ALA A 331 5.99 -10.39 12.19
C ALA A 331 6.38 -11.22 10.96
N LEU A 332 7.43 -12.04 11.07
CA LEU A 332 7.88 -12.89 9.96
C LEU A 332 7.04 -14.18 9.83
N GLY A 333 6.39 -14.60 10.92
CA GLY A 333 5.87 -15.96 11.08
C GLY A 333 6.95 -16.89 11.65
N GLY A 334 6.55 -17.88 12.45
CA GLY A 334 7.46 -18.76 13.17
C GLY A 334 8.43 -19.51 12.24
N THR A 335 7.94 -20.00 11.11
CA THR A 335 8.79 -20.72 10.14
C THR A 335 9.86 -19.83 9.51
N THR A 336 9.49 -18.61 9.11
CA THR A 336 10.41 -17.63 8.51
C THR A 336 11.42 -17.11 9.54
N ALA A 337 11.01 -16.97 10.81
CA ALA A 337 11.88 -16.52 11.91
C ALA A 337 13.07 -17.49 12.15
N VAL A 338 12.89 -18.80 11.95
CA VAL A 338 14.00 -19.77 11.97
C VAL A 338 15.02 -19.45 10.87
N GLY A 339 14.55 -19.06 9.68
CA GLY A 339 15.40 -18.60 8.58
C GLY A 339 16.22 -17.36 8.93
N LEU A 340 15.64 -16.42 9.70
CA LEU A 340 16.35 -15.25 10.20
C LEU A 340 17.50 -15.67 11.11
N ALA A 341 17.24 -16.51 12.13
CA ALA A 341 18.25 -17.01 13.05
C ALA A 341 19.39 -17.76 12.32
N ILE A 342 19.03 -18.63 11.35
CA ILE A 342 20.01 -19.34 10.50
C ILE A 342 20.89 -18.34 9.73
N SER A 343 20.29 -17.33 9.11
CA SER A 343 21.00 -16.37 8.28
C SER A 343 21.98 -15.50 9.09
N LEU A 344 21.56 -15.03 10.27
CA LEU A 344 22.41 -14.24 11.15
C LEU A 344 23.51 -15.11 11.76
N GLY A 345 23.19 -16.33 12.20
CA GLY A 345 24.19 -17.29 12.68
C GLY A 345 25.23 -17.66 11.63
N ALA A 346 24.85 -17.69 10.35
CA ALA A 346 25.76 -17.99 9.24
C ALA A 346 26.88 -16.96 9.07
N LEU A 347 26.70 -15.72 9.55
CA LEU A 347 27.74 -14.68 9.54
C LEU A 347 28.98 -15.09 10.36
N PHE A 348 28.80 -15.92 11.39
CA PHE A 348 29.87 -16.38 12.28
C PHE A 348 30.50 -17.71 11.83
N THR A 349 30.07 -18.27 10.70
CA THR A 349 30.59 -19.57 10.22
C THR A 349 31.84 -19.41 9.34
N GLY A 350 32.93 -20.09 9.72
CA GLY A 350 34.22 -20.01 9.02
C GLY A 350 34.25 -20.61 7.60
N ARG A 351 35.27 -20.24 6.82
CA ARG A 351 35.55 -20.74 5.45
C ARG A 351 36.24 -22.10 5.51
N ARG A 352 35.54 -23.22 5.28
CA ARG A 352 36.20 -24.56 5.32
C ARG A 352 35.72 -25.62 4.33
N ARG A 353 34.95 -25.31 3.27
CA ARG A 353 34.52 -26.34 2.31
C ARG A 353 34.48 -25.80 0.88
N ARG A 354 34.74 -26.66 -0.11
CA ARG A 354 34.50 -26.43 -1.55
C ARG A 354 33.32 -27.30 -2.04
N GLY A 355 32.67 -26.92 -3.14
CA GLY A 355 31.59 -27.70 -3.79
C GLY A 355 30.16 -27.30 -3.41
N HIS A 356 29.19 -28.21 -3.57
CA HIS A 356 27.75 -27.91 -3.38
C HIS A 356 27.41 -27.36 -1.98
N GLN A 357 28.04 -27.91 -0.93
CA GLN A 357 27.84 -27.46 0.46
C GLN A 357 28.37 -26.03 0.69
N ASP A 358 29.41 -25.64 -0.06
CA ASP A 358 29.97 -24.30 -0.01
C ASP A 358 29.04 -23.27 -0.65
N ARG A 359 28.40 -23.62 -1.78
CA ARG A 359 27.34 -22.79 -2.40
C ARG A 359 26.18 -22.54 -1.43
N LEU A 360 25.64 -23.59 -0.80
CA LEU A 360 24.54 -23.44 0.16
C LEU A 360 24.96 -22.61 1.39
N ARG A 361 26.22 -22.74 1.83
CA ARG A 361 26.79 -21.89 2.88
C ARG A 361 26.84 -20.42 2.45
N ARG A 362 27.27 -20.13 1.23
CA ARG A 362 27.25 -18.77 0.67
C ARG A 362 25.85 -18.17 0.68
N VAL A 363 24.84 -18.89 0.17
CA VAL A 363 23.45 -18.39 0.20
C VAL A 363 23.03 -18.00 1.62
N ARG A 364 23.33 -18.82 2.64
CA ARG A 364 23.02 -18.49 4.05
C ARG A 364 23.77 -17.25 4.55
N ARG A 365 25.06 -17.13 4.23
CA ARG A 365 25.88 -15.98 4.63
C ARG A 365 25.41 -14.69 3.95
N GLN A 366 25.12 -14.76 2.64
CA GLN A 366 24.58 -13.65 1.86
C GLN A 366 23.21 -13.20 2.38
N SER A 367 22.32 -14.15 2.73
CA SER A 367 21.08 -13.85 3.46
C SER A 367 21.36 -13.10 4.76
N GLY A 368 22.38 -13.51 5.52
CA GLY A 368 22.78 -12.86 6.76
C GLY A 368 23.22 -11.42 6.56
N VAL A 369 24.04 -11.16 5.54
CA VAL A 369 24.49 -9.80 5.18
C VAL A 369 23.29 -8.93 4.80
N LEU A 370 22.41 -9.43 3.93
CA LEU A 370 21.25 -8.70 3.46
C LEU A 370 20.23 -8.44 4.58
N ASN A 371 20.00 -9.41 5.47
CA ASN A 371 19.16 -9.22 6.66
C ASN A 371 19.77 -8.21 7.64
N MET A 372 21.10 -8.23 7.83
CA MET A 372 21.78 -7.24 8.67
C MET A 372 21.63 -5.82 8.09
N LEU A 373 21.85 -5.65 6.78
CA LEU A 373 21.64 -4.35 6.12
C LEU A 373 20.19 -3.87 6.26
N THR A 374 19.23 -4.80 6.14
CA THR A 374 17.81 -4.48 6.28
C THR A 374 17.46 -4.05 7.72
N LEU A 375 18.01 -4.73 8.72
CA LEU A 375 17.85 -4.36 10.14
C LEU A 375 18.49 -3.01 10.43
N LEU A 376 19.73 -2.78 9.99
CA LEU A 376 20.44 -1.51 10.19
C LEU A 376 19.69 -0.33 9.55
N LEU A 377 19.05 -0.53 8.40
CA LEU A 377 18.24 0.48 7.75
C LEU A 377 16.92 0.74 8.50
N GLY A 378 16.17 -0.34 8.78
CA GLY A 378 14.76 -0.22 9.14
C GLY A 378 14.45 -0.31 10.62
N CYS A 379 15.41 -0.62 11.50
CA CYS A 379 15.15 -0.68 12.93
C CYS A 379 14.85 0.71 13.52
N ALA A 380 14.13 0.76 14.63
CA ALA A 380 13.90 2.00 15.38
C ALA A 380 15.25 2.66 15.71
N GLY A 381 15.39 3.97 15.47
CA GLY A 381 16.66 4.69 15.61
C GLY A 381 17.77 4.26 14.64
N GLY A 382 17.46 3.49 13.59
CA GLY A 382 18.40 3.01 12.59
C GLY A 382 18.71 4.02 11.48
N GLY A 383 19.11 3.51 10.31
CA GLY A 383 19.45 4.32 9.13
C GLY A 383 18.29 5.16 8.60
N SER A 384 17.04 4.75 8.85
CA SER A 384 15.83 5.52 8.53
C SER A 384 15.85 6.92 9.15
N LEU A 385 16.33 7.05 10.38
CA LEU A 385 16.44 8.33 11.08
C LEU A 385 17.48 9.23 10.42
N LEU A 386 18.65 8.69 10.05
CA LEU A 386 19.69 9.44 9.34
C LEU A 386 19.21 9.93 7.98
N LEU A 387 18.44 9.10 7.26
CA LEU A 387 17.83 9.49 5.99
C LEU A 387 16.80 10.60 6.17
N GLY A 388 15.98 10.53 7.23
CA GLY A 388 15.08 11.61 7.59
C GLY A 388 15.81 12.93 7.85
N LEU A 389 16.97 12.90 8.53
CA LEU A 389 17.73 14.11 8.91
C LEU A 389 18.25 14.87 7.70
N VAL A 390 18.57 14.14 6.62
CA VAL A 390 19.02 14.74 5.36
C VAL A 390 17.85 15.02 4.39
N GLY A 391 16.60 14.86 4.83
CA GLY A 391 15.39 15.28 4.11
C GLY A 391 14.59 14.19 3.43
N PHE A 392 14.95 12.89 3.54
CA PHE A 392 14.16 11.78 2.98
C PHE A 392 13.01 11.37 3.91
N VAL A 393 12.10 12.32 4.18
CA VAL A 393 10.96 12.13 5.10
C VAL A 393 9.73 11.48 4.45
N GLN A 394 9.69 11.39 3.12
CA GLN A 394 8.54 10.87 2.37
C GLN A 394 8.21 9.39 2.65
N LEU A 395 9.17 8.63 3.22
CA LEU A 395 8.99 7.23 3.52
C LEU A 395 8.89 7.01 5.03
N ARG A 396 7.66 6.87 5.53
CA ARG A 396 7.38 6.75 6.96
C ARG A 396 7.30 5.31 7.52
N GLU A 397 7.17 4.29 6.69
CA GLU A 397 6.86 2.92 7.11
C GLU A 397 8.00 1.94 6.77
N TYR A 398 9.10 1.99 7.52
CA TYR A 398 10.25 1.12 7.29
C TYR A 398 9.98 -0.36 7.66
N GLY A 399 8.95 -0.64 8.47
CA GLY A 399 8.49 -2.00 8.75
C GLY A 399 8.12 -2.80 7.49
N ARG A 400 7.86 -2.13 6.36
CA ARG A 400 7.59 -2.76 5.05
C ARG A 400 8.80 -3.50 4.47
N LEU A 401 10.02 -3.22 4.96
CA LEU A 401 11.23 -3.99 4.64
C LEU A 401 11.13 -5.47 5.01
N VAL A 402 10.18 -5.85 5.88
CA VAL A 402 9.94 -7.24 6.27
C VAL A 402 9.77 -8.16 5.06
N VAL A 403 9.23 -7.67 3.95
CA VAL A 403 9.03 -8.46 2.71
C VAL A 403 10.36 -8.88 2.07
N PHE A 404 11.37 -8.01 2.10
CA PHE A 404 12.73 -8.35 1.66
C PHE A 404 13.34 -9.37 2.64
N MET A 405 13.20 -9.13 3.95
CA MET A 405 13.67 -10.06 4.98
C MET A 405 13.06 -11.45 4.83
N THR A 406 11.76 -11.55 4.57
CA THR A 406 11.07 -12.83 4.35
C THR A 406 11.74 -13.61 3.23
N PHE A 407 12.09 -12.98 2.11
CA PHE A 407 12.82 -13.66 1.03
C PHE A 407 14.20 -14.14 1.49
N PHE A 408 14.99 -13.28 2.13
CA PHE A 408 16.34 -13.63 2.59
C PHE A 408 16.34 -14.77 3.61
N CYS A 409 15.38 -14.75 4.54
CA CYS A 409 15.16 -15.79 5.54
C CYS A 409 14.76 -17.12 4.90
N LEU A 410 13.84 -17.11 3.94
CA LEU A 410 13.41 -18.31 3.23
C LEU A 410 14.51 -18.88 2.33
N ALA A 411 15.34 -18.03 1.70
CA ALA A 411 16.51 -18.48 0.96
C ALA A 411 17.54 -19.18 1.87
N ALA A 412 17.79 -18.62 3.07
CA ALA A 412 18.67 -19.25 4.06
C ALA A 412 18.11 -20.59 4.56
N LEU A 413 16.81 -20.62 4.87
CA LEU A 413 16.12 -21.82 5.32
C LEU A 413 16.14 -22.90 4.24
N ALA A 414 15.80 -22.58 3.00
CA ALA A 414 15.84 -23.49 1.86
C ALA A 414 17.25 -24.06 1.64
N ALA A 415 18.28 -23.22 1.74
CA ALA A 415 19.67 -23.66 1.63
C ALA A 415 20.10 -24.59 2.78
N SER A 416 19.59 -24.38 4.00
CA SER A 416 19.79 -25.29 5.14
C SER A 416 19.09 -26.63 4.93
N VAL A 417 17.82 -26.61 4.52
CA VAL A 417 17.05 -27.83 4.22
C VAL A 417 17.73 -28.62 3.10
N GLU A 418 18.20 -27.97 2.04
CA GLU A 418 18.91 -28.64 0.94
C GLU A 418 20.22 -29.27 1.41
N ALA A 419 20.97 -28.61 2.29
CA ALA A 419 22.20 -29.16 2.84
C ALA A 419 21.95 -30.42 3.69
N LEU A 420 20.86 -30.43 4.47
CA LEU A 420 20.44 -31.54 5.32
C LEU A 420 19.86 -32.71 4.49
N VAL A 421 18.99 -32.42 3.52
CA VAL A 421 18.30 -33.41 2.70
C VAL A 421 19.24 -34.00 1.65
N GLY A 422 20.06 -33.18 0.98
CA GLY A 422 20.99 -33.61 -0.07
C GLY A 422 22.05 -34.60 0.41
N SER A 423 22.35 -34.63 1.71
CA SER A 423 23.28 -35.58 2.33
C SER A 423 22.64 -36.92 2.72
N ARG A 424 21.32 -36.99 2.94
CA ARG A 424 20.61 -38.17 3.46
C ARG A 424 19.66 -38.82 2.45
N LEU A 425 18.87 -38.04 1.71
CA LEU A 425 17.80 -38.57 0.83
C LEU A 425 18.33 -39.24 -0.44
N ARG A 426 19.45 -38.78 -1.00
CA ARG A 426 20.07 -39.41 -2.19
C ARG A 426 20.56 -40.83 -1.93
N ARG A 427 20.77 -41.22 -0.67
CA ARG A 427 21.33 -42.53 -0.28
C ARG A 427 20.30 -43.52 0.24
N ALA A 428 19.17 -43.07 0.78
CA ALA A 428 18.29 -43.94 1.57
C ALA A 428 16.98 -44.36 0.89
N VAL A 429 16.41 -43.59 -0.03
CA VAL A 429 15.03 -43.85 -0.49
C VAL A 429 14.83 -43.52 -1.99
N ARG A 430 14.38 -44.50 -2.78
CA ARG A 430 13.98 -44.36 -4.21
C ARG A 430 12.55 -43.81 -4.39
N ILE A 431 12.07 -42.93 -3.51
CA ILE A 431 10.74 -42.31 -3.70
C ILE A 431 10.85 -41.25 -4.81
N PRO A 432 9.89 -41.18 -5.75
CA PRO A 432 9.88 -40.14 -6.78
C PRO A 432 9.89 -38.75 -6.16
N GLN A 433 10.71 -37.84 -6.70
CA GLN A 433 10.83 -36.46 -6.20
C GLN A 433 9.49 -35.72 -6.18
N LEU A 434 8.57 -36.11 -7.07
CA LEU A 434 7.20 -35.60 -7.09
C LEU A 434 6.43 -35.92 -5.81
N VAL A 435 6.54 -37.15 -5.28
CA VAL A 435 5.80 -37.57 -4.07
C VAL A 435 6.31 -36.82 -2.84
N VAL A 436 7.64 -36.78 -2.65
CA VAL A 436 8.24 -36.02 -1.54
C VAL A 436 7.93 -34.53 -1.66
N GLY A 437 8.02 -33.98 -2.88
CA GLY A 437 7.70 -32.58 -3.16
C GLY A 437 6.24 -32.24 -2.86
N THR A 438 5.30 -33.11 -3.23
CA THR A 438 3.87 -32.92 -2.95
C THR A 438 3.57 -33.03 -1.46
N ILE A 439 4.14 -34.00 -0.74
CA ILE A 439 3.96 -34.10 0.72
C ILE A 439 4.49 -32.85 1.41
N ALA A 440 5.71 -32.43 1.07
CA ALA A 440 6.31 -31.23 1.62
C ALA A 440 5.46 -29.98 1.30
N LEU A 441 4.99 -29.84 0.06
CA LEU A 441 4.12 -28.76 -0.37
C LEU A 441 2.82 -28.72 0.45
N THR A 442 2.15 -29.85 0.61
CA THR A 442 0.90 -29.93 1.39
C THR A 442 1.14 -29.56 2.85
N LEU A 443 2.13 -30.15 3.51
CA LEU A 443 2.45 -29.86 4.91
C LEU A 443 2.84 -28.40 5.12
N VAL A 444 3.67 -27.84 4.23
CA VAL A 444 4.09 -26.44 4.31
C VAL A 444 2.93 -25.49 4.06
N THR A 445 2.03 -25.80 3.12
CA THR A 445 0.84 -24.97 2.88
C THR A 445 -0.08 -24.95 4.11
N LEU A 446 -0.31 -26.11 4.73
CA LEU A 446 -1.11 -26.20 5.95
C LEU A 446 -0.46 -25.46 7.12
N LEU A 447 0.86 -25.61 7.29
CA LEU A 447 1.61 -24.89 8.32
C LEU A 447 1.59 -23.38 8.09
N ALA A 448 1.74 -22.92 6.85
CA ALA A 448 1.64 -21.50 6.49
C ALA A 448 0.24 -20.95 6.81
N LEU A 449 -0.83 -21.69 6.49
CA LEU A 449 -2.19 -21.27 6.81
C LEU A 449 -2.46 -21.23 8.32
N LEU A 450 -1.78 -22.06 9.12
CA LEU A 450 -1.91 -22.05 10.58
C LEU A 450 -1.11 -20.91 11.23
N ASP A 451 0.15 -20.73 10.81
CA ASP A 451 1.15 -19.84 11.44
C ASP A 451 1.17 -18.42 10.86
N HIS A 452 0.93 -18.27 9.55
CA HIS A 452 1.04 -16.99 8.84
C HIS A 452 -0.30 -16.32 8.54
N ALA A 453 -1.38 -17.07 8.43
CA ALA A 453 -2.68 -16.51 8.08
C ALA A 453 -3.51 -16.22 9.35
N PRO A 454 -3.90 -14.96 9.60
CA PRO A 454 -4.68 -14.61 10.79
C PRO A 454 -6.05 -15.30 10.80
N ALA A 455 -6.68 -15.31 11.97
CA ALA A 455 -8.10 -15.63 12.05
C ALA A 455 -8.91 -14.53 11.34
N LEU A 456 -9.89 -14.93 10.52
CA LEU A 456 -10.83 -13.97 9.94
C LEU A 456 -11.78 -13.47 11.03
N ASP A 457 -12.00 -12.16 11.06
CA ASP A 457 -13.06 -11.56 11.85
C ASP A 457 -14.42 -11.66 11.12
N GLU A 458 -15.19 -12.69 11.48
CA GLU A 458 -16.51 -12.92 10.90
C GLU A 458 -17.55 -11.85 11.28
N ALA A 459 -17.39 -11.19 12.42
CA ALA A 459 -18.29 -10.12 12.82
C ALA A 459 -18.10 -8.91 11.90
N SER A 460 -16.85 -8.47 11.70
CA SER A 460 -16.52 -7.37 10.78
C SER A 460 -16.94 -7.67 9.34
N ARG A 461 -16.78 -8.91 8.86
CA ARG A 461 -17.28 -9.31 7.52
C ARG A 461 -18.79 -9.17 7.38
N LYS A 462 -19.56 -9.60 8.38
CA LYS A 462 -21.03 -9.44 8.38
C LYS A 462 -21.43 -7.97 8.42
N THR A 463 -20.77 -7.17 9.24
CA THR A 463 -20.98 -5.71 9.30
C THR A 463 -20.69 -5.06 7.95
N ALA A 464 -19.60 -5.43 7.28
CA ALA A 464 -19.27 -4.94 5.95
C ALA A 464 -20.35 -5.29 4.91
N GLN A 465 -20.89 -6.52 4.93
CA GLN A 465 -21.98 -6.93 4.05
C GLN A 465 -23.27 -6.12 4.29
N LEU A 466 -23.61 -5.85 5.54
CA LEU A 466 -24.75 -5.00 5.90
C LEU A 466 -24.55 -3.59 5.38
N ASN A 467 -23.39 -3.00 5.65
CA ASN A 467 -23.02 -1.67 5.16
C ASN A 467 -23.11 -1.56 3.64
N VAL A 468 -22.62 -2.56 2.89
CA VAL A 468 -22.74 -2.60 1.43
C VAL A 468 -24.20 -2.58 0.97
N ARG A 469 -25.10 -3.30 1.65
CA ARG A 469 -26.52 -3.33 1.30
C ARG A 469 -27.17 -1.97 1.57
N GLU A 470 -26.89 -1.37 2.72
CA GLU A 470 -27.48 -0.08 3.11
C GLU A 470 -26.94 1.08 2.27
N ASP A 471 -25.64 1.12 2.01
CA ASP A 471 -25.02 2.13 1.14
C ASP A 471 -25.56 2.04 -0.30
N ARG A 472 -25.77 0.82 -0.81
CA ARG A 472 -26.36 0.61 -2.14
C ARG A 472 -27.80 1.11 -2.21
N ARG A 473 -28.63 0.83 -1.19
CA ARG A 473 -30.01 1.32 -1.13
C ARG A 473 -30.04 2.85 -1.07
N MET A 474 -29.20 3.44 -0.22
CA MET A 474 -29.09 4.88 -0.07
C MET A 474 -28.68 5.55 -1.39
N ALA A 475 -27.63 5.04 -2.04
CA ALA A 475 -27.15 5.53 -3.32
C ALA A 475 -28.21 5.43 -4.43
N ALA A 476 -28.92 4.30 -4.53
CA ALA A 476 -29.99 4.12 -5.51
C ALA A 476 -31.16 5.09 -5.29
N ALA A 477 -31.54 5.34 -4.04
CA ALA A 477 -32.61 6.28 -3.71
C ALA A 477 -32.23 7.74 -4.06
N ILE A 478 -30.98 8.14 -3.78
CA ILE A 478 -30.47 9.47 -4.18
C ILE A 478 -30.46 9.61 -5.70
N GLU A 479 -29.95 8.60 -6.40
CA GLU A 479 -29.81 8.62 -7.86
C GLU A 479 -31.16 8.64 -8.59
N GLN A 480 -32.19 7.99 -8.04
CA GLN A 480 -33.55 8.05 -8.58
C GLN A 480 -34.22 9.42 -8.37
N ARG A 481 -33.83 10.14 -7.31
CA ARG A 481 -34.46 11.40 -6.93
C ARG A 481 -33.87 12.62 -7.66
N LEU A 482 -32.57 12.58 -7.93
CA LEU A 482 -31.83 13.70 -8.51
C LEU A 482 -31.73 13.59 -10.04
N PRO A 483 -31.69 14.72 -10.77
CA PRO A 483 -31.45 14.70 -12.21
C PRO A 483 -29.99 14.31 -12.53
N ASN A 484 -29.76 13.86 -13.76
CA ASN A 484 -28.41 13.56 -14.25
C ASN A 484 -27.51 14.79 -14.14
N GLY A 485 -26.32 14.60 -13.57
CA GLY A 485 -25.33 15.65 -13.38
C GLY A 485 -25.53 16.47 -12.10
N ALA A 486 -26.55 16.18 -11.29
CA ALA A 486 -26.79 16.86 -10.02
C ALA A 486 -25.58 16.76 -9.09
N MET A 487 -25.34 17.82 -8.33
CA MET A 487 -24.21 17.88 -7.39
C MET A 487 -24.68 17.61 -5.95
N VAL A 488 -24.00 16.70 -5.26
CA VAL A 488 -24.27 16.38 -3.85
C VAL A 488 -23.08 16.77 -3.00
N LEU A 489 -23.33 17.61 -2.00
CA LEU A 489 -22.37 18.02 -1.00
C LEU A 489 -22.32 16.98 0.12
N GLU A 490 -21.14 16.48 0.44
CA GLU A 490 -20.92 15.45 1.44
C GLU A 490 -20.51 16.05 2.78
N MET A 491 -21.09 15.51 3.85
CA MET A 491 -20.80 15.86 5.23
C MET A 491 -20.45 14.60 6.05
N PRO A 492 -19.50 14.69 7.01
CA PRO A 492 -18.77 15.90 7.41
C PRO A 492 -17.84 16.42 6.31
N LEU A 493 -17.56 17.72 6.35
CA LEU A 493 -16.68 18.37 5.40
C LEU A 493 -15.23 17.95 5.68
N LEU A 494 -14.74 16.98 4.92
CA LEU A 494 -13.38 16.46 5.01
C LEU A 494 -12.63 16.73 3.72
N GLY A 495 -11.36 17.12 3.85
CA GLY A 495 -10.49 17.27 2.71
C GLY A 495 -10.01 15.91 2.21
N PHE A 496 -9.73 15.83 0.90
CA PHE A 496 -9.11 14.67 0.31
C PHE A 496 -7.69 15.01 -0.17
N PRO A 497 -6.67 14.17 0.06
CA PRO A 497 -6.70 12.83 0.63
C PRO A 497 -6.29 12.79 2.12
N GLU A 498 -6.49 11.63 2.75
CA GLU A 498 -5.92 11.26 4.07
C GLU A 498 -6.42 12.02 5.31
N ASP A 499 -7.51 12.80 5.24
CA ASP A 499 -8.15 13.33 6.46
C ASP A 499 -8.79 12.23 7.31
N ILE A 500 -8.65 12.37 8.63
CA ILE A 500 -9.17 11.43 9.62
C ILE A 500 -9.87 12.21 10.73
N ILE A 501 -11.03 11.74 11.17
CA ILE A 501 -11.67 12.18 12.41
C ILE A 501 -11.45 11.11 13.47
N ALA A 502 -11.02 11.52 14.66
CA ALA A 502 -10.94 10.64 15.83
C ALA A 502 -11.69 11.28 17.01
N PHE A 503 -12.51 10.50 17.70
CA PHE A 503 -13.23 10.94 18.90
C PHE A 503 -13.35 9.80 19.92
N PRO A 504 -13.56 10.09 21.22
CA PRO A 504 -13.65 9.05 22.25
C PRO A 504 -14.69 8.00 21.88
N ALA A 505 -14.32 6.73 22.02
CA ALA A 505 -15.17 5.62 21.62
C ALA A 505 -16.48 5.61 22.41
N ARG A 506 -17.60 5.46 21.70
CA ARG A 506 -18.92 5.29 22.30
C ARG A 506 -19.04 3.91 22.95
N ALA A 507 -20.04 3.74 23.80
CA ALA A 507 -20.33 2.46 24.44
C ALA A 507 -20.61 1.32 23.43
N ALA A 508 -21.24 1.67 22.30
CA ALA A 508 -21.46 0.78 21.17
C ALA A 508 -20.86 1.43 19.91
N PRO A 509 -19.55 1.24 19.64
CA PRO A 509 -18.88 1.90 18.54
C PRO A 509 -19.38 1.39 17.19
N SER A 510 -19.49 2.31 16.23
CA SER A 510 -19.88 2.00 14.84
C SER A 510 -18.71 2.04 13.86
N LEU A 511 -17.54 2.44 14.37
CA LEU A 511 -16.27 2.57 13.66
C LEU A 511 -15.17 1.76 14.36
N PRO A 512 -14.05 1.48 13.67
CA PRO A 512 -12.88 0.89 14.30
C PRO A 512 -12.40 1.71 15.50
N VAL A 513 -12.10 1.03 16.61
CA VAL A 513 -11.60 1.65 17.84
C VAL A 513 -10.10 1.38 18.01
N ILE A 514 -9.31 2.44 18.16
CA ILE A 514 -7.88 2.36 18.44
C ILE A 514 -7.59 3.23 19.67
N ASN A 515 -6.92 2.67 20.69
CA ASN A 515 -6.57 3.40 21.92
C ASN A 515 -7.74 4.13 22.60
N GLY A 516 -8.96 3.57 22.50
CA GLY A 516 -10.17 4.16 23.10
C GLY A 516 -10.81 5.27 22.27
N PHE A 517 -10.41 5.47 21.02
CA PHE A 517 -11.01 6.42 20.10
C PHE A 517 -11.60 5.69 18.88
N GLU A 518 -12.77 6.10 18.42
CA GLU A 518 -13.33 5.71 17.13
C GLU A 518 -12.66 6.51 16.01
N PHE A 519 -12.28 5.83 14.92
CA PHE A 519 -11.61 6.44 13.78
C PHE A 519 -12.50 6.42 12.53
N TYR A 520 -12.80 7.60 12.02
CA TYR A 520 -13.46 7.78 10.72
C TYR A 520 -12.41 8.23 9.69
N ASN A 521 -12.13 7.36 8.72
CA ASN A 521 -11.26 7.70 7.59
C ASN A 521 -12.07 8.50 6.55
N GLY A 522 -11.54 9.60 6.02
CA GLY A 522 -12.26 10.39 5.02
C GLY A 522 -12.70 9.60 3.77
N TYR A 523 -12.01 8.52 3.43
CA TYR A 523 -12.38 7.64 2.31
C TYR A 523 -13.71 6.92 2.49
N GLU A 524 -14.27 6.89 3.70
CA GLU A 524 -15.63 6.42 3.98
C GLU A 524 -16.67 7.21 3.16
N LEU A 525 -16.41 8.47 2.81
CA LEU A 525 -17.27 9.27 1.92
C LEU A 525 -17.31 8.73 0.49
N PHE A 526 -16.37 7.89 0.05
CA PHE A 526 -16.49 7.26 -1.28
C PHE A 526 -17.59 6.21 -1.38
N ARG A 527 -18.13 5.70 -0.26
CA ARG A 527 -19.13 4.61 -0.25
C ARG A 527 -20.33 4.82 -1.19
N PRO A 528 -21.10 5.92 -1.10
CA PRO A 528 -22.23 6.13 -2.00
C PRO A 528 -21.79 6.31 -3.47
N THR A 529 -20.58 6.82 -3.69
CA THR A 529 -19.99 7.01 -5.01
C THR A 529 -19.61 5.67 -5.69
N LEU A 530 -19.54 4.56 -4.94
CA LEU A 530 -19.29 3.22 -5.49
C LEU A 530 -20.54 2.59 -6.14
N TYR A 531 -21.72 3.19 -5.95
CA TYR A 531 -22.98 2.68 -6.50
C TYR A 531 -23.74 3.67 -7.40
N THR A 532 -23.36 4.95 -7.43
CA THR A 532 -24.00 5.98 -8.28
C THR A 532 -23.24 6.25 -9.57
N SER A 533 -23.90 6.63 -10.66
CA SER A 533 -23.27 6.87 -11.97
C SER A 533 -23.59 8.24 -12.57
N SER A 534 -24.74 8.82 -12.24
CA SER A 534 -25.24 10.06 -12.82
C SER A 534 -25.02 11.29 -11.93
N VAL A 535 -24.77 11.09 -10.64
CA VAL A 535 -24.59 12.15 -9.64
C VAL A 535 -23.11 12.51 -9.46
N ARG A 536 -22.83 13.77 -9.12
CA ARG A 536 -21.49 14.30 -8.87
C ARG A 536 -21.31 14.61 -7.39
N TRP A 537 -20.30 14.01 -6.76
CA TRP A 537 -20.04 14.09 -5.33
C TRP A 537 -18.93 15.09 -5.03
N SER A 538 -19.04 15.84 -3.93
CA SER A 538 -18.07 16.89 -3.57
C SER A 538 -16.72 16.35 -3.08
N TYR A 539 -16.70 15.19 -2.42
CA TYR A 539 -15.49 14.57 -1.88
C TYR A 539 -14.61 14.04 -3.02
N GLY A 540 -13.30 14.03 -2.77
CA GLY A 540 -12.29 13.65 -3.77
C GLY A 540 -11.60 14.83 -4.45
N ALA A 541 -11.98 16.08 -4.17
CA ALA A 541 -11.18 17.24 -4.54
C ALA A 541 -9.88 17.28 -3.72
N ILE A 542 -8.74 17.43 -4.40
CA ILE A 542 -7.43 17.52 -3.75
C ILE A 542 -7.37 18.78 -2.89
N GLN A 543 -7.04 18.63 -1.60
CA GLN A 543 -6.85 19.73 -0.66
C GLN A 543 -5.85 20.75 -1.20
N ASN A 544 -6.07 22.02 -0.88
CA ASN A 544 -5.19 23.12 -1.31
C ASN A 544 -5.06 23.23 -2.86
N ARG A 545 -6.12 22.88 -3.56
CA ARG A 545 -6.32 23.14 -5.00
C ARG A 545 -7.66 23.85 -5.21
N PRO A 546 -7.87 24.50 -6.37
CA PRO A 546 -9.11 25.25 -6.62
C PRO A 546 -10.41 24.45 -6.45
N GLY A 547 -10.34 23.12 -6.59
CA GLY A 547 -11.50 22.25 -6.37
C GLY A 547 -11.87 22.00 -4.91
N ASP A 548 -10.96 22.29 -3.97
CA ASP A 548 -11.18 22.13 -2.54
C ASP A 548 -11.99 23.31 -1.98
N LEU A 549 -13.32 23.14 -1.98
CA LEU A 549 -14.25 24.09 -1.40
C LEU A 549 -14.48 23.89 0.09
N MET A 550 -13.81 22.93 0.75
CA MET A 550 -14.00 22.67 2.18
C MET A 550 -13.81 23.96 3.02
N PRO A 551 -12.71 24.72 2.88
CA PRO A 551 -12.49 25.91 3.72
C PRO A 551 -13.55 27.00 3.54
N TRP A 552 -14.21 27.05 2.37
CA TRP A 552 -15.29 28.00 2.08
C TRP A 552 -16.52 27.76 2.96
N PHE A 553 -16.84 26.50 3.19
CA PHE A 553 -18.00 26.07 3.97
C PHE A 553 -17.75 25.97 5.47
N ALA A 554 -16.48 25.89 5.88
CA ALA A 554 -16.09 25.67 7.27
C ALA A 554 -16.57 26.80 8.21
N ASN A 555 -16.99 26.43 9.42
CA ASN A 555 -17.28 27.37 10.53
C ASN A 555 -18.31 28.48 10.21
N LYS A 556 -19.22 28.25 9.25
CA LYS A 556 -20.31 29.17 8.92
C LYS A 556 -21.59 28.81 9.69
N PRO A 557 -22.44 29.80 10.03
CA PRO A 557 -23.81 29.52 10.47
C PRO A 557 -24.56 28.68 9.43
N MET A 558 -25.41 27.75 9.86
CA MET A 558 -26.11 26.82 8.97
C MET A 558 -26.88 27.53 7.83
N SER A 559 -27.53 28.65 8.13
CA SER A 559 -28.24 29.44 7.12
C SER A 559 -27.33 30.02 6.02
N VAL A 560 -26.10 30.42 6.37
CA VAL A 560 -25.09 30.90 5.41
C VAL A 560 -24.55 29.73 4.61
N PHE A 561 -24.19 28.64 5.28
CA PHE A 561 -23.72 27.41 4.65
C PHE A 561 -24.69 26.89 3.58
N LEU A 562 -25.99 26.80 3.89
CA LEU A 562 -27.01 26.31 2.96
C LEU A 562 -27.18 27.23 1.74
N ARG A 563 -27.17 28.56 1.94
CA ARG A 563 -27.19 29.53 0.83
C ARG A 563 -25.96 29.38 -0.06
N GLN A 564 -24.77 29.23 0.53
CA GLN A 564 -23.54 29.01 -0.21
C GLN A 564 -23.56 27.69 -0.99
N ALA A 565 -24.06 26.60 -0.39
CA ALA A 565 -24.15 25.30 -1.04
C ALA A 565 -25.04 25.39 -2.29
N VAL A 566 -26.21 26.02 -2.16
CA VAL A 566 -27.11 26.28 -3.29
C VAL A 566 -26.50 27.21 -4.33
N ALA A 567 -25.81 28.28 -3.91
CA ALA A 567 -25.18 29.24 -4.82
C ALA A 567 -24.09 28.58 -5.69
N VAL A 568 -23.28 27.69 -5.09
CA VAL A 568 -22.28 26.88 -5.82
C VAL A 568 -22.96 25.93 -6.81
N GLY A 569 -24.19 25.51 -6.51
CA GLY A 569 -25.02 24.68 -7.38
C GLY A 569 -25.28 23.28 -6.84
N TYR A 570 -25.05 23.03 -5.55
CA TYR A 570 -25.38 21.74 -4.93
C TYR A 570 -26.91 21.54 -4.88
N ASP A 571 -27.36 20.40 -5.38
CA ASP A 571 -28.76 19.98 -5.45
C ASP A 571 -29.16 19.12 -4.25
N GLY A 572 -28.19 18.60 -3.50
CA GLY A 572 -28.46 17.84 -2.28
C GLY A 572 -27.31 17.85 -1.29
N ILE A 573 -27.61 17.46 -0.05
CA ILE A 573 -26.63 17.23 1.02
C ILE A 573 -26.74 15.77 1.43
N TYR A 574 -25.61 15.07 1.41
CA TYR A 574 -25.45 13.75 2.01
C TYR A 574 -24.67 13.87 3.31
N LEU A 575 -25.20 13.31 4.39
CA LEU A 575 -24.59 13.30 5.71
C LEU A 575 -24.31 11.87 6.16
N ASP A 576 -23.04 11.56 6.38
CA ASP A 576 -22.62 10.36 7.10
C ASP A 576 -22.45 10.66 8.59
N ARG A 577 -23.41 10.22 9.38
CA ARG A 577 -23.47 10.49 10.83
C ARG A 577 -22.48 9.66 11.63
N ARG A 578 -21.87 8.62 11.04
CA ARG A 578 -20.87 7.79 11.74
C ARG A 578 -19.67 8.61 12.22
N ALA A 579 -19.33 9.64 11.46
CA ALA A 579 -18.19 10.50 11.68
C ALA A 579 -18.37 11.54 12.80
N LEU A 580 -19.57 11.62 13.40
CA LEU A 580 -19.95 12.63 14.38
C LEU A 580 -20.05 12.02 15.79
N PRO A 581 -19.45 12.65 16.83
CA PRO A 581 -19.46 12.10 18.20
C PRO A 581 -20.85 11.93 18.81
N ASP A 582 -21.79 12.84 18.49
CA ASP A 582 -23.19 12.82 18.93
C ASP A 582 -24.12 12.12 17.92
N GLU A 583 -23.54 11.33 17.00
CA GLU A 583 -24.24 10.76 15.85
C GLU A 583 -24.96 11.82 15.01
N GLY A 584 -24.49 13.06 15.03
CA GLY A 584 -25.05 14.17 14.26
C GLY A 584 -26.41 14.67 14.73
N ILE A 585 -26.84 14.37 15.96
CA ILE A 585 -28.12 14.86 16.51
C ILE A 585 -28.20 16.39 16.43
N ALA A 586 -27.16 17.10 16.88
CA ALA A 586 -27.13 18.56 16.85
C ALA A 586 -27.17 19.11 15.42
N LEU A 587 -26.42 18.49 14.51
CA LEU A 587 -26.37 18.89 13.11
C LEU A 587 -27.70 18.65 12.39
N LEU A 588 -28.34 17.51 12.62
CA LEU A 588 -29.66 17.20 12.08
C LEU A 588 -30.72 18.18 12.58
N SER A 589 -30.68 18.59 13.84
CA SER A 589 -31.61 19.59 14.38
C SER A 589 -31.47 20.94 13.67
N GLN A 590 -30.23 21.37 13.39
CA GLN A 590 -29.97 22.59 12.62
C GLN A 590 -30.45 22.47 11.17
N LEU A 591 -30.14 21.36 10.49
CA LEU A 591 -30.61 21.11 9.13
C LEU A 591 -32.15 21.09 9.06
N LYS A 592 -32.79 20.42 10.03
CA LYS A 592 -34.24 20.33 10.13
C LYS A 592 -34.92 21.68 10.25
N THR A 593 -34.31 22.60 11.01
CA THR A 593 -34.82 23.97 11.19
C THR A 593 -34.91 24.73 9.85
N HIS A 594 -34.05 24.42 8.88
CA HIS A 594 -33.99 25.13 7.59
C HIS A 594 -34.59 24.36 6.41
N LEU A 595 -34.47 23.03 6.42
CA LEU A 595 -34.82 22.15 5.31
C LEU A 595 -36.07 21.30 5.56
N GLY A 596 -36.50 21.13 6.82
CA GLY A 596 -37.55 20.18 7.20
C GLY A 596 -37.01 18.79 7.53
N GLU A 597 -37.86 17.76 7.50
CA GLU A 597 -37.39 16.38 7.70
C GLU A 597 -36.49 15.91 6.55
N PRO A 598 -35.57 14.95 6.78
CA PRO A 598 -34.79 14.37 5.71
C PRO A 598 -35.64 13.71 4.62
N ASP A 599 -35.19 13.83 3.37
CA ASP A 599 -35.87 13.19 2.22
C ASP A 599 -35.60 11.70 2.14
N ILE A 600 -34.40 11.28 2.55
CA ILE A 600 -34.00 9.87 2.62
C ILE A 600 -33.19 9.69 3.89
N GLN A 601 -33.54 8.66 4.67
CA GLN A 601 -32.78 8.26 5.85
C GLN A 601 -32.61 6.74 5.84
N ASN A 602 -31.36 6.29 5.95
CA ASN A 602 -31.04 4.88 6.07
C ASN A 602 -29.93 4.65 7.11
N GLY A 603 -30.31 4.19 8.30
CA GLY A 603 -29.40 4.05 9.43
C GLY A 603 -28.74 5.39 9.80
N LEU A 604 -27.41 5.43 9.71
CA LEU A 604 -26.58 6.62 9.99
C LEU A 604 -26.31 7.47 8.74
N ALA A 605 -26.84 7.11 7.57
CA ALA A 605 -26.77 7.95 6.37
C ALA A 605 -28.07 8.75 6.20
N VAL A 606 -27.95 10.04 5.91
CA VAL A 606 -29.07 10.96 5.73
C VAL A 606 -28.88 11.80 4.47
N PHE A 607 -29.96 12.09 3.74
CA PHE A 607 -29.92 12.95 2.56
C PHE A 607 -31.04 13.99 2.59
N TYR A 608 -30.69 15.21 2.17
CA TYR A 608 -31.61 16.33 1.98
C TYR A 608 -31.53 16.84 0.54
N ASP A 609 -32.69 17.07 -0.07
CA ASP A 609 -32.84 17.68 -1.38
C ASP A 609 -32.89 19.21 -1.26
N LEU A 610 -31.90 19.89 -1.84
CA LEU A 610 -31.77 21.33 -1.73
C LEU A 610 -32.58 22.10 -2.79
N ARG A 611 -33.19 21.43 -3.78
CA ARG A 611 -33.87 22.14 -4.89
C ARG A 611 -35.04 22.98 -4.42
N SER A 612 -35.90 22.42 -3.56
CA SER A 612 -37.00 23.17 -2.95
C SER A 612 -36.51 24.34 -2.09
N TYR A 613 -35.35 24.20 -1.43
CA TYR A 613 -34.73 25.30 -0.67
C TYR A 613 -34.15 26.37 -1.62
N ARG A 614 -33.51 25.97 -2.71
CA ARG A 614 -33.01 26.86 -3.77
C ARG A 614 -34.13 27.74 -4.33
N ASP A 615 -35.28 27.16 -4.65
CA ASP A 615 -36.42 27.89 -5.19
C ASP A 615 -36.96 28.93 -4.19
N ARG A 616 -36.98 28.59 -2.89
CA ARG A 616 -37.36 29.53 -1.81
C ARG A 616 -36.36 30.68 -1.66
N VAL A 617 -35.06 30.42 -1.77
CA VAL A 617 -34.05 31.48 -1.66
C VAL A 617 -34.07 32.37 -2.91
N ALA A 618 -34.24 31.80 -4.10
CA ALA A 618 -34.29 32.54 -5.36
C ALA A 618 -35.50 33.49 -5.47
N THR A 619 -36.62 33.15 -4.82
CA THR A 619 -37.83 33.99 -4.79
C THR A 619 -37.79 35.07 -3.71
N SER A 620 -36.84 35.03 -2.79
CA SER A 620 -36.60 36.09 -1.80
C SER A 620 -35.73 37.21 -2.40
N THR A 621 -35.78 38.42 -1.83
CA THR A 621 -34.94 39.58 -2.21
C THR A 621 -33.42 39.35 -2.11
N ALA A 622 -32.99 38.14 -1.73
CA ALA A 622 -31.60 37.69 -1.65
C ALA A 622 -31.07 37.06 -2.96
N SER A 623 -31.78 37.13 -4.08
CA SER A 623 -31.35 36.56 -5.37
C SER A 623 -30.06 37.19 -5.90
N ASP A 624 -29.88 38.50 -5.73
CA ASP A 624 -28.66 39.22 -6.13
C ASP A 624 -27.42 38.73 -5.34
N ASP A 625 -27.61 38.32 -4.07
CA ASP A 625 -26.57 37.79 -3.17
C ASP A 625 -26.02 36.43 -3.66
N LEU A 626 -26.88 35.54 -4.18
CA LEU A 626 -26.46 34.21 -4.66
C LEU A 626 -25.46 34.28 -5.83
N SER A 627 -25.62 35.27 -6.73
CA SER A 627 -24.73 35.45 -7.87
C SER A 627 -23.32 35.88 -7.43
N GLY A 628 -23.23 36.78 -6.44
CA GLY A 628 -21.98 37.20 -5.80
C GLY A 628 -21.32 36.05 -5.05
N ILE A 629 -22.09 35.32 -4.23
CA ILE A 629 -21.60 34.15 -3.49
C ILE A 629 -21.04 33.08 -4.43
N LYS A 630 -21.69 32.85 -5.58
CA LYS A 630 -21.18 31.90 -6.58
C LYS A 630 -19.85 32.37 -7.19
N ALA A 631 -19.74 33.65 -7.53
CA ALA A 631 -18.50 34.21 -8.06
C ALA A 631 -17.35 34.12 -7.04
N GLU A 632 -17.64 34.38 -5.76
CA GLU A 632 -16.67 34.22 -4.67
C GLU A 632 -16.27 32.75 -4.47
N ALA A 633 -17.22 31.82 -4.52
CA ALA A 633 -16.94 30.39 -4.39
C ALA A 633 -16.14 29.82 -5.57
N GLN A 634 -16.19 30.47 -6.75
CA GLN A 634 -15.36 30.14 -7.91
C GLN A 634 -13.96 30.78 -7.84
N GLN A 635 -13.76 31.78 -6.98
CA GLN A 635 -12.47 32.42 -6.71
C GLN A 635 -12.21 32.52 -5.21
N PRO A 636 -12.15 31.39 -4.49
CA PRO A 636 -11.95 31.42 -3.05
C PRO A 636 -10.64 32.12 -2.71
N LEU A 637 -10.72 33.13 -1.83
CA LEU A 637 -9.53 33.77 -1.26
C LEU A 637 -8.83 32.77 -0.35
N HIS A 638 -7.68 32.26 -0.80
CA HIS A 638 -6.83 31.42 0.03
C HIS A 638 -5.75 32.27 0.69
N LEU A 639 -5.68 32.18 2.02
CA LEU A 639 -4.55 32.68 2.77
C LEU A 639 -3.46 31.62 2.75
N LEU A 640 -2.35 31.93 2.09
CA LEU A 640 -1.14 31.12 2.14
C LEU A 640 -0.27 31.65 3.28
N TRP A 641 -0.16 30.89 4.36
CA TRP A 641 0.75 31.20 5.44
C TRP A 641 2.18 31.02 4.95
N GLY A 642 2.96 32.10 4.93
CA GLY A 642 4.39 32.06 4.59
C GLY A 642 5.21 31.31 5.65
N THR A 643 6.47 31.01 5.35
CA THR A 643 7.42 30.47 6.33
C THR A 643 7.56 31.44 7.50
N GLY A 644 7.25 30.99 8.72
CA GLY A 644 7.23 31.82 9.94
C GLY A 644 5.91 31.80 10.71
N PHE A 645 4.88 31.13 10.17
CA PHE A 645 3.60 30.90 10.84
C PHE A 645 3.35 29.39 10.94
N ASP A 646 3.39 28.84 12.15
CA ASP A 646 2.91 27.48 12.41
C ASP A 646 1.38 27.49 12.51
N ILE A 647 0.73 26.46 11.97
CA ILE A 647 -0.65 26.14 12.30
C ILE A 647 -0.63 25.71 13.77
N PRO A 648 -1.36 26.36 14.70
CA PRO A 648 -1.38 25.89 16.08
C PRO A 648 -1.96 24.47 16.10
N ASP A 649 -1.17 23.52 16.57
CA ASP A 649 -1.68 22.23 17.05
C ASP A 649 -2.66 22.52 18.19
N GLY A 650 -3.97 22.42 17.93
CA GLY A 650 -4.95 22.57 19.00
C GLY A 650 -6.40 22.78 18.56
N ASN A 651 -7.22 21.75 18.79
CA ASN A 651 -8.60 21.81 19.30
C ASN A 651 -9.55 22.91 18.77
N GLY A 652 -9.49 23.21 17.47
CA GLY A 652 -10.62 23.78 16.74
C GLY A 652 -11.11 25.18 17.14
N ARG A 653 -10.35 26.00 17.88
CA ARG A 653 -10.72 27.42 18.10
C ARG A 653 -9.50 28.35 18.22
N PHE A 654 -9.66 29.51 17.57
CA PHE A 654 -8.86 30.75 17.60
C PHE A 654 -7.73 30.93 16.56
N PHE A 655 -7.92 31.91 15.67
CA PHE A 655 -6.87 32.56 14.88
C PHE A 655 -6.36 33.82 15.64
N PRO A 656 -5.06 34.14 15.65
CA PRO A 656 -4.51 35.36 16.25
C PRO A 656 -4.47 36.57 15.28
N GLN A 657 -4.30 37.77 15.85
CA GLN A 657 -4.27 39.07 15.17
C GLN A 657 -3.14 39.22 14.14
N LEU A 658 -3.46 39.95 13.06
CA LEU A 658 -2.72 40.03 11.80
C LEU A 658 -1.70 41.17 11.77
N ALA A 659 -0.46 40.86 11.43
CA ALA A 659 0.45 41.77 10.73
C ALA A 659 1.20 40.95 9.65
N GLY A 660 1.00 41.30 8.37
CA GLY A 660 1.79 40.75 7.24
C GLY A 660 1.14 39.65 6.38
N LEU A 661 -0.18 39.71 6.09
CA LEU A 661 -0.79 38.82 5.08
C LEU A 661 -0.41 39.23 3.66
N SER A 662 -0.01 38.26 2.84
CA SER A 662 -0.17 38.32 1.39
C SER A 662 -1.37 37.45 0.99
N SER A 663 -2.18 37.97 0.06
CA SER A 663 -3.30 37.23 -0.56
C SER A 663 -2.93 36.94 -2.01
N GLY A 664 -3.30 35.75 -2.49
CA GLY A 664 -3.10 35.34 -3.89
C GLY A 664 -4.39 34.77 -4.46
N ARG A 665 -4.70 35.12 -5.71
CA ARG A 665 -5.71 34.43 -6.52
C ARG A 665 -5.00 33.36 -7.35
N TRP A 666 -5.64 32.21 -7.55
CA TRP A 666 -5.20 31.28 -8.58
C TRP A 666 -5.27 31.99 -9.94
N ALA A 667 -4.22 31.87 -10.76
CA ALA A 667 -4.27 32.33 -12.14
C ALA A 667 -5.34 31.53 -12.89
N ALA A 668 -6.20 32.22 -13.64
CA ALA A 668 -7.33 31.65 -14.38
C ALA A 668 -6.89 30.75 -15.54
#